data_AF-A0AAV9JP27-F1
#
_entry.id   AF-A0AAV9JP27-F1
#
_cell.length_a   1.000
_cell.length_b   1.000
_cell.length_c   1.000
_cell.angle_alpha   90.00
_cell.angle_beta   90.00
_cell.angle_gamma   90.00
#
_symmetry.space_group_name_H-M   'P 1'
#
loop_
_entity.id
_entity.type
_entity.pdbx_description
1 polymer ?
#
loop_
_entity_poly.entity_id
_entity_poly.type
_entity_poly.pdbx_seq_one_letter_code
_entity_poly.pdbx_strand_id
1 'polypeptide(L)'
;MLGARCFSLALAALLFADAHAAPPAQLPLRYEQPVPQHVKQSVVTEKKRPLHGRFLHVTDFHPDRFYQAYSSTSQDAACHRGQGPAGIYGAETSECDSPIDLINATMRWIEQELKDNIDFVVWTGDSARHDNDDEIPRSAEQVVGLNKLMVQKMLEVFGKHNGDEEDEDPNNDYIIPIVPNLGNNDILPHNVMTKGPNAWTRTYANVWRQFIPEAQKHQFEQGGWYYVEVIPNRLAVFSLNTLYFFQSNAAVDGCASKHEPGFQQMEWLRIQLQFMRERGVKAILTGHVPPIRQEAKKTWDETCWQKYTLWLRQYRDVIVGSLYGHFNYDHFLLQDFRNLDEDTENGHMRPYQMEEDEDEDMNTAVSSDYFIQLRDEWSELPNPPRSLKGLGAMSENETEAKADSLLQLEVLPTKSKGDKKKQKHKQQQKLRKYIQQMGGPYAERFAASFVGPSVVPNFFPACRVFEYNITGLNQFTADSDVTLPPPHIDTPSDEEESATRQNKDKRVKFTVPEAPSKSAPPGPAYSPQTLSLLKYTQYYANITNINNDFRGTSRDGAEVEHGSDVLKWREGKHKGKRPHDKDHAPQPKEFKFQMHYDTRDDDVYKLPDLTMPSLVDLARRIGDFKSEKGNDLLPQTADERHDDEVDAEKKKKHKKKKHGKGKHGSKHRKQNEAWYTFVRRAFVETMDPEEIEEQFGH
;
A
#
# COMPACT_ATOMS: atom_id res chain seq x y z
N MET A 1 -62.04 -0.29 71.48
CA MET A 1 -63.20 -0.89 72.17
C MET A 1 -64.15 -1.42 71.10
N LEU A 2 -64.69 -2.64 71.28
CA LEU A 2 -65.49 -3.42 70.31
C LEU A 2 -64.74 -3.78 68.99
N GLY A 3 -64.91 -4.96 68.38
CA GLY A 3 -65.68 -6.16 68.77
C GLY A 3 -65.28 -7.41 67.96
N ALA A 4 -65.77 -8.59 68.37
CA ALA A 4 -65.50 -9.91 67.77
C ALA A 4 -65.91 -10.02 66.27
N ARG A 5 -65.27 -10.78 65.38
CA ARG A 5 -64.99 -12.26 65.29
C ARG A 5 -66.23 -13.13 64.96
N CYS A 6 -66.06 -14.07 64.02
CA CYS A 6 -66.89 -15.26 63.71
C CYS A 6 -68.19 -15.03 62.86
N PHE A 7 -68.67 -15.91 61.95
CA PHE A 7 -68.09 -17.09 61.24
C PHE A 7 -69.02 -17.57 60.08
N SER A 8 -68.47 -18.36 59.13
CA SER A 8 -69.10 -19.51 58.42
C SER A 8 -70.11 -19.35 57.26
N LEU A 9 -69.70 -19.82 56.06
CA LEU A 9 -70.27 -20.90 55.19
C LEU A 9 -69.87 -20.63 53.71
N ALA A 10 -68.83 -21.24 53.12
CA ALA A 10 -68.65 -22.65 52.68
C ALA A 10 -69.26 -23.00 51.30
N LEU A 11 -68.43 -23.17 50.25
CA LEU A 11 -68.19 -24.47 49.60
C LEU A 11 -67.01 -24.46 48.58
N ALA A 12 -66.49 -25.66 48.30
CA ALA A 12 -65.44 -26.09 47.37
C ALA A 12 -65.60 -25.69 45.88
N ALA A 13 -64.62 -25.84 44.96
CA ALA A 13 -63.14 -26.00 45.00
C ALA A 13 -62.57 -26.01 43.54
N LEU A 14 -61.24 -26.10 43.43
CA LEU A 14 -60.40 -26.39 42.22
C LEU A 14 -60.03 -25.19 41.31
N LEU A 15 -58.79 -25.03 40.80
CA LEU A 15 -57.42 -25.48 41.19
C LEU A 15 -56.40 -24.66 40.33
N PHE A 16 -55.42 -23.97 40.96
CA PHE A 16 -54.16 -23.37 40.40
C PHE A 16 -54.22 -22.44 39.14
N ALA A 17 -53.24 -21.57 38.81
CA ALA A 17 -52.30 -20.65 39.49
C ALA A 17 -51.28 -20.14 38.43
N ASP A 18 -50.68 -18.95 38.46
CA ASP A 18 -50.99 -17.63 39.07
C ASP A 18 -50.26 -16.55 38.23
N ALA A 19 -50.76 -15.32 38.14
CA ALA A 19 -50.01 -14.17 37.64
C ALA A 19 -50.65 -12.84 38.09
N HIS A 20 -49.95 -12.08 38.92
CA HIS A 20 -50.41 -10.76 39.37
C HIS A 20 -50.20 -9.68 38.30
N ALA A 21 -51.24 -8.85 38.10
CA ALA A 21 -51.29 -7.88 37.02
C ALA A 21 -50.56 -6.55 37.31
N ALA A 22 -50.02 -5.94 36.25
CA ALA A 22 -49.72 -4.52 36.14
C ALA A 22 -50.47 -3.95 34.91
N PRO A 23 -50.83 -2.65 34.88
CA PRO A 23 -51.85 -2.11 33.97
C PRO A 23 -51.46 -2.10 32.47
N PRO A 24 -52.45 -2.02 31.56
CA PRO A 24 -52.27 -2.34 30.14
C PRO A 24 -51.48 -1.30 29.34
N ALA A 25 -50.77 -1.81 28.33
CA ALA A 25 -49.96 -1.02 27.39
C ALA A 25 -50.80 -0.04 26.55
N GLN A 26 -50.23 1.13 26.28
CA GLN A 26 -50.72 2.03 25.24
C GLN A 26 -50.33 1.48 23.86
N LEU A 27 -51.33 1.12 23.06
CA LEU A 27 -51.17 0.71 21.67
C LEU A 27 -50.92 1.95 20.78
N PRO A 28 -49.87 1.97 19.94
CA PRO A 28 -49.75 2.96 18.89
C PRO A 28 -50.92 2.84 17.89
N LEU A 29 -51.40 3.99 17.40
CA LEU A 29 -52.47 4.06 16.40
C LEU A 29 -52.08 3.30 15.12
N ARG A 30 -52.90 2.32 14.71
CA ARG A 30 -52.84 1.77 13.35
C ARG A 30 -53.24 2.86 12.35
N TYR A 31 -52.27 3.37 11.60
CA TYR A 31 -52.55 3.95 10.30
C TYR A 31 -52.64 2.80 9.29
N GLU A 32 -53.84 2.58 8.73
CA GLU A 32 -53.97 1.73 7.54
C GLU A 32 -53.43 2.52 6.35
N GLN A 33 -52.20 2.22 5.92
CA GLN A 33 -51.69 2.76 4.66
C GLN A 33 -52.45 2.12 3.49
N PRO A 34 -52.91 2.91 2.50
CA PRO A 34 -53.54 2.37 1.31
C PRO A 34 -52.53 1.56 0.51
N VAL A 35 -52.99 0.42 -0.02
CA VAL A 35 -52.20 -0.46 -0.90
C VAL A 35 -51.65 0.37 -2.08
N PRO A 36 -50.33 0.41 -2.30
CA PRO A 36 -49.78 1.10 -3.46
C PRO A 36 -50.29 0.43 -4.74
N GLN A 37 -51.04 1.17 -5.54
CA GLN A 37 -51.26 0.78 -6.94
C GLN A 37 -49.89 0.69 -7.62
N HIS A 38 -49.69 -0.32 -8.47
CA HIS A 38 -48.46 -0.49 -9.24
C HIS A 38 -48.21 0.72 -10.15
N VAL A 39 -47.52 1.73 -9.62
CA VAL A 39 -46.74 2.66 -10.43
C VAL A 39 -45.64 1.80 -11.06
N LYS A 40 -45.73 1.60 -12.38
CA LYS A 40 -44.59 1.12 -13.14
C LYS A 40 -43.54 2.22 -13.12
N GLN A 41 -42.70 2.24 -12.08
CA GLN A 41 -41.40 2.87 -12.20
C GLN A 41 -40.72 2.22 -13.41
N SER A 42 -40.46 3.02 -14.43
CA SER A 42 -39.56 2.64 -15.50
C SER A 42 -38.20 2.43 -14.85
N VAL A 43 -37.84 1.16 -14.60
CA VAL A 43 -36.48 0.78 -14.30
C VAL A 43 -35.65 1.20 -15.51
N VAL A 44 -35.02 2.36 -15.41
CA VAL A 44 -33.94 2.74 -16.30
C VAL A 44 -32.82 1.78 -15.96
N THR A 45 -32.74 0.69 -16.72
CA THR A 45 -31.57 -0.18 -16.68
C THR A 45 -30.40 0.63 -17.21
N GLU A 46 -29.71 1.36 -16.32
CA GLU A 46 -28.41 1.93 -16.62
C GLU A 46 -27.56 0.82 -17.24
N LYS A 47 -27.02 1.08 -18.43
CA LYS A 47 -26.11 0.15 -19.08
C LYS A 47 -24.79 0.18 -18.33
N LYS A 48 -24.69 -0.61 -17.26
CA LYS A 48 -23.47 -0.77 -16.46
C LYS A 48 -22.29 -0.99 -17.40
N ARG A 49 -21.30 -0.11 -17.28
CA ARG A 49 -20.09 -0.08 -18.11
C ARG A 49 -19.38 -1.44 -18.01
N PRO A 50 -18.90 -2.02 -19.12
CA PRO A 50 -18.17 -3.29 -19.08
C PRO A 50 -16.87 -3.13 -18.29
N LEU A 51 -16.53 -4.11 -17.46
CA LEU A 51 -15.26 -4.13 -16.73
C LEU A 51 -14.09 -4.34 -17.69
N HIS A 52 -13.07 -3.49 -17.58
CA HIS A 52 -11.82 -3.55 -18.32
C HIS A 52 -10.76 -4.40 -17.61
N GLY A 53 -10.89 -4.59 -16.29
CA GLY A 53 -9.90 -5.27 -15.47
C GLY A 53 -8.70 -4.39 -15.15
N ARG A 54 -8.90 -3.07 -15.05
CA ARG A 54 -7.83 -2.08 -14.88
C ARG A 54 -8.23 -1.00 -13.88
N PHE A 55 -7.32 -0.53 -13.04
CA PHE A 55 -7.56 0.63 -12.17
C PHE A 55 -6.33 1.54 -12.08
N LEU A 56 -6.58 2.82 -11.87
CA LEU A 56 -5.53 3.85 -11.73
C LEU A 56 -5.16 4.02 -10.26
N HIS A 57 -3.86 4.08 -9.96
CA HIS A 57 -3.32 4.55 -8.69
C HIS A 57 -2.50 5.82 -8.93
N VAL A 58 -2.93 6.91 -8.28
CA VAL A 58 -2.29 8.23 -8.27
C VAL A 58 -2.14 8.70 -6.82
N THR A 59 -1.12 9.51 -6.56
CA THR A 59 -0.79 9.96 -5.20
C THR A 59 0.03 11.25 -5.24
N ASP A 60 0.01 12.00 -4.13
CA ASP A 60 0.97 13.07 -3.83
C ASP A 60 1.06 14.08 -5.00
N PHE A 61 -0.05 14.78 -5.21
CA PHE A 61 -0.19 15.78 -6.27
C PHE A 61 0.49 17.08 -5.91
N HIS A 62 0.43 17.48 -4.63
CA HIS A 62 0.96 18.76 -4.12
C HIS A 62 0.79 19.96 -5.06
N PRO A 63 -0.44 20.31 -5.46
CA PRO A 63 -0.68 21.49 -6.29
C PRO A 63 -0.27 22.76 -5.54
N ASP A 64 0.66 23.51 -6.12
CA ASP A 64 1.05 24.83 -5.66
C ASP A 64 0.57 25.93 -6.63
N ARG A 65 0.04 27.01 -6.05
CA ARG A 65 -0.46 28.20 -6.74
C ARG A 65 0.54 29.37 -6.72
N PHE A 66 1.64 29.25 -5.96
CA PHE A 66 2.67 30.28 -5.85
C PHE A 66 3.87 30.02 -6.78
N TYR A 67 4.01 28.79 -7.29
CA TYR A 67 5.00 28.36 -8.26
C TYR A 67 5.10 29.33 -9.43
N GLN A 68 6.33 29.75 -9.74
CA GLN A 68 6.63 30.60 -10.88
C GLN A 68 7.63 29.92 -11.81
N ALA A 69 7.27 29.77 -13.08
CA ALA A 69 8.22 29.35 -14.09
C ALA A 69 9.43 30.32 -14.11
N TYR A 70 10.62 29.74 -14.24
CA TYR A 70 11.94 30.40 -14.20
C TYR A 70 12.31 31.10 -12.88
N SER A 71 11.62 30.77 -11.78
CA SER A 71 12.04 31.09 -10.40
C SER A 71 13.31 30.33 -9.97
N SER A 72 13.87 30.73 -8.82
CA SER A 72 14.93 29.97 -8.16
C SER A 72 14.36 28.75 -7.43
N THR A 73 15.09 27.64 -7.46
CA THR A 73 14.80 26.41 -6.71
C THR A 73 15.53 26.36 -5.37
N SER A 74 16.11 27.48 -4.93
CA SER A 74 16.77 27.64 -3.62
C SER A 74 15.76 27.71 -2.47
N GLN A 75 16.19 27.32 -1.26
CA GLN A 75 15.31 27.24 -0.08
C GLN A 75 14.66 28.59 0.27
N ASP A 76 15.41 29.68 0.14
CA ASP A 76 14.94 31.05 0.35
C ASP A 76 13.92 31.52 -0.71
N ALA A 77 13.76 30.77 -1.80
CA ALA A 77 12.88 31.10 -2.91
C ALA A 77 11.71 30.13 -3.10
N ALA A 78 11.83 28.88 -2.63
CA ALA A 78 10.81 27.83 -2.65
C ALA A 78 10.06 27.67 -3.99
N CYS A 79 10.71 27.99 -5.11
CA CYS A 79 10.10 27.99 -6.44
C CYS A 79 8.97 29.02 -6.66
N HIS A 80 8.83 29.98 -5.74
CA HIS A 80 7.89 31.10 -5.80
C HIS A 80 8.52 32.43 -6.24
N ARG A 81 9.86 32.58 -6.16
CA ARG A 81 10.55 33.86 -6.41
C ARG A 81 11.99 33.70 -6.93
N GLY A 82 12.70 34.81 -7.16
CA GLY A 82 14.08 34.81 -7.67
C GLY A 82 14.18 34.64 -9.19
N GLN A 83 15.25 33.99 -9.67
CA GLN A 83 15.42 33.56 -11.07
C GLN A 83 16.33 32.32 -11.10
N GLY A 84 15.91 31.25 -11.79
CA GLY A 84 16.58 29.96 -11.76
C GLY A 84 15.96 28.91 -12.69
N PRO A 85 16.08 27.62 -12.34
CA PRO A 85 15.83 26.50 -13.25
C PRO A 85 14.38 25.96 -13.20
N ALA A 86 13.46 26.59 -12.48
CA ALA A 86 12.07 26.16 -12.38
C ALA A 86 11.39 26.08 -13.77
N GLY A 87 10.96 24.89 -14.20
CA GLY A 87 10.32 24.69 -15.49
C GLY A 87 8.79 24.82 -15.42
N ILE A 88 8.11 25.00 -16.56
CA ILE A 88 6.65 25.18 -16.60
C ILE A 88 5.87 23.99 -16.00
N TYR A 89 6.39 22.76 -16.11
CA TYR A 89 5.81 21.55 -15.51
C TYR A 89 6.56 21.07 -14.25
N GLY A 90 7.27 21.96 -13.55
CA GLY A 90 8.02 21.65 -12.33
C GLY A 90 9.53 21.61 -12.54
N ALA A 91 10.26 21.32 -11.46
CA ALA A 91 11.70 21.11 -11.47
C ALA A 91 12.05 19.81 -10.77
N GLU A 92 12.44 18.80 -11.55
CA GLU A 92 12.77 17.48 -11.03
C GLU A 92 13.96 17.48 -10.05
N THR A 93 13.92 16.56 -9.08
CA THR A 93 14.91 16.37 -8.01
C THR A 93 15.07 17.53 -7.02
N SER A 94 14.15 18.49 -7.05
CA SER A 94 14.06 19.60 -6.09
C SER A 94 12.89 19.45 -5.12
N GLU A 95 12.85 20.27 -4.08
CA GLU A 95 11.72 20.39 -3.16
C GLU A 95 10.61 21.35 -3.64
N CYS A 96 10.56 21.63 -4.95
CA CYS A 96 9.40 22.32 -5.52
C CYS A 96 8.15 21.42 -5.52
N ASP A 97 7.03 21.98 -5.13
CA ASP A 97 5.71 21.39 -5.37
C ASP A 97 5.24 21.54 -6.83
N SER A 98 4.11 20.91 -7.17
CA SER A 98 3.60 20.86 -8.55
C SER A 98 2.98 22.20 -9.00
N PRO A 99 3.45 22.82 -10.10
CA PRO A 99 2.69 23.90 -10.73
C PRO A 99 1.32 23.40 -11.20
N ILE A 100 0.32 24.30 -11.19
CA ILE A 100 -1.03 24.00 -11.67
C ILE A 100 -1.04 23.52 -13.14
N ASP A 101 -0.05 23.93 -13.95
CA ASP A 101 0.14 23.43 -15.32
C ASP A 101 0.48 21.93 -15.38
N LEU A 102 1.30 21.42 -14.45
CA LEU A 102 1.59 19.98 -14.33
C LEU A 102 0.33 19.19 -13.95
N ILE A 103 -0.47 19.72 -13.01
CA ILE A 103 -1.74 19.12 -12.59
C ILE A 103 -2.70 19.05 -13.78
N ASN A 104 -2.90 20.17 -14.49
CA ASN A 104 -3.76 20.25 -15.66
C ASN A 104 -3.31 19.31 -16.79
N ALA A 105 -2.01 19.23 -17.06
CA ALA A 105 -1.46 18.36 -18.09
C ALA A 105 -1.59 16.87 -17.72
N THR A 106 -1.39 16.53 -16.44
CA THR A 106 -1.58 15.17 -15.91
C THR A 106 -3.02 14.72 -16.02
N MET A 107 -3.98 15.53 -15.58
CA MET A 107 -5.40 15.19 -15.62
C MET A 107 -5.92 15.08 -17.06
N ARG A 108 -5.45 15.94 -17.98
CA ARG A 108 -5.73 15.83 -19.41
C ARG A 108 -5.20 14.52 -20.02
N TRP A 109 -3.99 14.10 -19.64
CA TRP A 109 -3.42 12.84 -20.13
C TRP A 109 -4.21 11.63 -19.60
N ILE A 110 -4.62 11.64 -18.32
CA ILE A 110 -5.51 10.62 -17.74
C ILE A 110 -6.86 10.59 -18.48
N GLU A 111 -7.43 11.74 -18.82
CA GLU A 111 -8.67 11.83 -19.60
C GLU A 111 -8.53 11.17 -20.97
N GLN A 112 -7.46 11.46 -21.69
CA GLN A 112 -7.25 11.03 -23.08
C GLN A 112 -6.89 9.54 -23.20
N GLU A 113 -6.10 9.00 -22.28
CA GLU A 113 -5.54 7.64 -22.40
C GLU A 113 -6.24 6.60 -21.50
N LEU A 114 -6.76 7.02 -20.33
CA LEU A 114 -7.17 6.09 -19.27
C LEU A 114 -8.67 6.09 -18.96
N LYS A 115 -9.37 7.23 -19.04
CA LYS A 115 -10.78 7.41 -18.67
C LYS A 115 -11.71 6.29 -19.14
N ASP A 116 -11.62 5.94 -20.42
CA ASP A 116 -12.47 4.94 -21.07
C ASP A 116 -11.95 3.50 -20.93
N ASN A 117 -10.84 3.27 -20.24
CA ASN A 117 -10.16 1.96 -20.15
C ASN A 117 -9.79 1.54 -18.71
N ILE A 118 -10.39 2.14 -17.67
CA ILE A 118 -10.23 1.79 -16.25
C ILE A 118 -11.59 1.71 -15.54
N ASP A 119 -11.66 0.94 -14.47
CA ASP A 119 -12.89 0.62 -13.73
C ASP A 119 -13.10 1.48 -12.47
N PHE A 120 -12.02 1.94 -11.85
CA PHE A 120 -12.02 2.83 -10.68
C PHE A 120 -10.66 3.53 -10.50
N VAL A 121 -10.61 4.52 -9.60
CA VAL A 121 -9.40 5.28 -9.23
C VAL A 121 -9.12 5.15 -7.73
N VAL A 122 -7.87 4.87 -7.39
CA VAL A 122 -7.31 4.97 -6.04
C VAL A 122 -6.44 6.22 -5.97
N TRP A 123 -6.75 7.12 -5.03
CA TRP A 123 -6.04 8.39 -4.85
C TRP A 123 -5.51 8.48 -3.41
N THR A 124 -4.24 8.15 -3.19
CA THR A 124 -3.69 7.99 -1.83
C THR A 124 -3.28 9.31 -1.15
N GLY A 125 -3.98 10.41 -1.42
CA GLY A 125 -3.87 11.68 -0.69
C GLY A 125 -2.76 12.62 -1.14
N ASP A 126 -2.42 13.56 -0.24
CA ASP A 126 -1.45 14.64 -0.37
C ASP A 126 -1.73 15.59 -1.54
N SER A 127 -2.74 16.41 -1.28
CA SER A 127 -3.43 17.26 -2.24
C SER A 127 -3.24 18.75 -1.95
N ALA A 128 -2.38 19.08 -0.98
CA ALA A 128 -1.95 20.44 -0.66
C ALA A 128 -0.41 20.51 -0.68
N ARG A 129 0.14 21.56 -1.28
CA ARG A 129 1.59 21.89 -1.30
C ARG A 129 2.22 21.75 0.10
N HIS A 130 3.50 21.45 0.17
CA HIS A 130 4.28 21.51 1.41
C HIS A 130 4.36 22.93 1.98
N ASP A 131 4.70 23.03 3.27
CA ASP A 131 4.88 24.31 3.96
C ASP A 131 6.34 24.80 3.84
N ASN A 132 6.81 24.87 2.59
CA ASN A 132 8.22 25.04 2.23
C ASN A 132 8.67 26.51 2.11
N ASP A 133 7.78 27.49 2.32
CA ASP A 133 8.07 28.92 2.20
C ASP A 133 7.66 29.69 3.46
N ASP A 134 8.64 30.10 4.26
CA ASP A 134 8.45 30.91 5.47
C ASP A 134 7.75 32.27 5.22
N GLU A 135 7.84 32.84 4.00
CA GLU A 135 7.13 34.08 3.65
C GLU A 135 5.66 33.83 3.28
N ILE A 136 5.32 32.60 2.87
CA ILE A 136 3.97 32.20 2.45
C ILE A 136 3.58 30.91 3.20
N PRO A 137 3.37 30.97 4.51
CA PRO A 137 3.00 29.80 5.29
C PRO A 137 1.63 29.23 4.88
N ARG A 138 1.49 27.92 4.95
CA ARG A 138 0.30 27.17 4.53
C ARG A 138 -0.85 27.35 5.51
N SER A 139 -1.96 27.88 5.03
CA SER A 139 -3.18 28.07 5.84
C SER A 139 -4.19 26.95 5.63
N ALA A 140 -5.11 26.77 6.60
CA ALA A 140 -6.18 25.78 6.49
C ALA A 140 -7.11 26.06 5.29
N GLU A 141 -7.30 27.34 4.93
CA GLU A 141 -8.04 27.72 3.73
C GLU A 141 -7.32 27.28 2.45
N GLN A 142 -5.99 27.36 2.40
CA GLN A 142 -5.21 26.84 1.28
C GLN A 142 -5.33 25.32 1.17
N VAL A 143 -5.16 24.57 2.27
CA VAL A 143 -5.29 23.10 2.30
C VAL A 143 -6.66 22.65 1.75
N VAL A 144 -7.74 23.27 2.24
CA VAL A 144 -9.11 22.98 1.78
C VAL A 144 -9.34 23.44 0.34
N GLY A 145 -8.78 24.57 -0.07
CA GLY A 145 -8.91 25.12 -1.42
C GLY A 145 -8.16 24.30 -2.49
N LEU A 146 -7.04 23.68 -2.12
CA LEU A 146 -6.26 22.78 -2.97
C LEU A 146 -6.91 21.39 -3.06
N ASN A 147 -7.44 20.87 -1.95
CA ASN A 147 -8.27 19.67 -1.98
C ASN A 147 -9.53 19.83 -2.85
N LYS A 148 -10.24 20.97 -2.74
CA LYS A 148 -11.36 21.30 -3.64
C LYS A 148 -10.94 21.42 -5.10
N LEU A 149 -9.75 21.94 -5.38
CA LEU A 149 -9.19 21.95 -6.75
C LEU A 149 -9.02 20.51 -7.28
N MET A 150 -8.46 19.60 -6.48
CA MET A 150 -8.29 18.21 -6.90
C MET A 150 -9.63 17.47 -7.05
N VAL A 151 -10.61 17.73 -6.20
CA VAL A 151 -12.01 17.27 -6.39
C VAL A 151 -12.56 17.74 -7.74
N GLN A 152 -12.40 19.02 -8.06
CA GLN A 152 -12.83 19.59 -9.34
C GLN A 152 -12.10 18.92 -10.52
N LYS A 153 -10.78 18.68 -10.42
CA LYS A 153 -10.02 17.98 -11.45
C LYS A 153 -10.51 16.54 -11.67
N MET A 154 -10.86 15.83 -10.60
CA MET A 154 -11.48 14.51 -10.70
C MET A 154 -12.85 14.59 -11.38
N LEU A 155 -13.65 15.62 -11.10
CA LEU A 155 -14.95 15.85 -11.76
C LEU A 155 -14.80 16.18 -13.25
N GLU A 156 -13.84 17.02 -13.63
CA GLU A 156 -13.53 17.35 -15.03
C GLU A 156 -13.18 16.10 -15.86
N VAL A 157 -12.49 15.13 -15.26
CA VAL A 157 -12.08 13.90 -15.96
C VAL A 157 -13.14 12.79 -15.88
N PHE A 158 -13.75 12.56 -14.71
CA PHE A 158 -14.58 11.38 -14.44
C PHE A 158 -16.03 11.70 -14.06
N GLY A 159 -16.45 12.96 -14.10
CA GLY A 159 -17.85 13.35 -13.89
C GLY A 159 -18.77 12.80 -14.98
N LYS A 160 -20.03 12.55 -14.61
CA LYS A 160 -21.10 12.34 -15.58
C LYS A 160 -21.44 13.67 -16.26
N HIS A 161 -21.65 13.65 -17.59
CA HIS A 161 -22.07 14.81 -18.40
C HIS A 161 -23.28 14.49 -19.28
N ASN A 162 -24.18 13.63 -18.77
CA ASN A 162 -25.30 13.05 -19.49
C ASN A 162 -26.67 13.61 -19.08
N GLY A 163 -26.71 14.57 -18.15
CA GLY A 163 -27.94 15.15 -17.59
C GLY A 163 -28.37 14.58 -16.24
N ASP A 164 -27.66 13.59 -15.70
CA ASP A 164 -27.90 13.08 -14.34
C ASP A 164 -27.31 14.00 -13.24
N GLU A 165 -26.65 15.11 -13.63
CA GLU A 165 -26.16 16.18 -12.72
C GLU A 165 -27.29 16.87 -11.91
N GLU A 166 -28.57 16.54 -12.19
CA GLU A 166 -29.76 17.02 -11.47
C GLU A 166 -30.31 16.01 -10.44
N ASP A 167 -29.69 14.83 -10.25
CA ASP A 167 -30.10 13.92 -9.18
C ASP A 167 -29.64 14.41 -7.78
N GLU A 168 -30.35 13.97 -6.72
CA GLU A 168 -30.06 14.41 -5.35
C GLU A 168 -28.98 13.56 -4.64
N ASP A 169 -28.39 12.57 -5.32
CA ASP A 169 -27.41 11.64 -4.75
C ASP A 169 -25.97 11.98 -5.19
N PRO A 170 -25.17 12.67 -4.35
CA PRO A 170 -23.80 13.03 -4.71
C PRO A 170 -22.90 11.79 -4.92
N ASN A 171 -23.28 10.59 -4.46
CA ASN A 171 -22.52 9.38 -4.74
C ASN A 171 -22.71 8.87 -6.18
N ASN A 172 -23.57 9.50 -6.99
CA ASN A 172 -23.82 9.16 -8.39
C ASN A 172 -23.17 10.12 -9.42
N ASP A 173 -22.44 11.14 -8.97
CA ASP A 173 -21.83 12.21 -9.80
C ASP A 173 -20.79 11.72 -10.84
N TYR A 174 -20.28 10.48 -10.72
CA TYR A 174 -19.09 9.99 -11.45
C TYR A 174 -19.36 8.76 -12.33
N ILE A 175 -18.63 8.62 -13.44
CA ILE A 175 -18.73 7.47 -14.36
C ILE A 175 -18.03 6.20 -13.83
N ILE A 176 -17.13 6.36 -12.85
CA ILE A 176 -16.41 5.29 -12.15
C ILE A 176 -16.17 5.71 -10.69
N PRO A 177 -16.06 4.75 -9.74
CA PRO A 177 -15.70 5.05 -8.35
C PRO A 177 -14.31 5.67 -8.22
N ILE A 178 -14.18 6.65 -7.32
CA ILE A 178 -12.92 7.28 -6.91
C ILE A 178 -12.79 7.19 -5.40
N VAL A 179 -11.66 6.68 -4.91
CA VAL A 179 -11.42 6.43 -3.49
C VAL A 179 -10.21 7.23 -3.00
N PRO A 180 -10.43 8.45 -2.45
CA PRO A 180 -9.38 9.23 -1.78
C PRO A 180 -9.01 8.70 -0.39
N ASN A 181 -7.74 8.87 -0.01
CA ASN A 181 -7.23 8.83 1.37
C ASN A 181 -6.80 10.23 1.83
N LEU A 182 -6.75 10.45 3.14
CA LEU A 182 -6.10 11.63 3.74
C LEU A 182 -4.58 11.44 3.76
N GLY A 183 -3.84 12.39 3.20
CA GLY A 183 -2.39 12.50 3.38
C GLY A 183 -1.98 13.39 4.54
N ASN A 184 -0.68 13.40 4.90
CA ASN A 184 -0.17 14.16 6.04
C ASN A 184 0.00 15.66 5.77
N ASN A 185 -0.03 16.08 4.50
CA ASN A 185 -0.12 17.46 4.08
C ASN A 185 -1.57 17.96 3.88
N ASP A 186 -2.56 17.06 3.88
CA ASP A 186 -4.00 17.41 3.81
C ASP A 186 -4.59 17.93 5.13
N ILE A 187 -3.76 18.17 6.16
CA ILE A 187 -4.19 18.71 7.46
C ILE A 187 -3.19 19.74 8.01
N LEU A 188 -3.64 20.52 9.01
CA LEU A 188 -2.76 21.34 9.85
C LEU A 188 -3.05 21.11 11.35
N PRO A 189 -2.01 21.06 12.21
CA PRO A 189 -0.59 21.04 11.85
C PRO A 189 -0.22 19.80 11.01
N HIS A 190 0.84 19.92 10.21
CA HIS A 190 1.37 18.81 9.41
C HIS A 190 1.60 17.58 10.29
N ASN A 191 1.27 16.38 9.79
CA ASN A 191 1.30 15.09 10.50
C ASN A 191 0.32 14.95 11.69
N VAL A 192 -0.08 16.03 12.36
CA VAL A 192 -0.78 15.99 13.66
C VAL A 192 -2.30 15.87 13.50
N MET A 193 -2.77 14.65 13.23
CA MET A 193 -4.20 14.33 13.21
C MET A 193 -4.69 13.93 14.59
N THR A 194 -5.46 14.81 15.24
CA THR A 194 -6.15 14.49 16.50
C THR A 194 -7.27 13.47 16.29
N LYS A 195 -7.66 12.75 17.36
CA LYS A 195 -8.81 11.84 17.36
C LYS A 195 -10.09 12.55 16.86
N GLY A 196 -10.83 11.88 15.97
CA GLY A 196 -12.12 12.36 15.48
C GLY A 196 -13.28 12.14 16.48
N PRO A 197 -14.43 12.80 16.27
CA PRO A 197 -14.73 13.73 15.18
C PRO A 197 -14.12 15.11 15.45
N ASN A 198 -13.34 15.61 14.49
CA ASN A 198 -12.55 16.84 14.60
C ASN A 198 -12.88 17.81 13.44
N ALA A 199 -12.19 18.95 13.36
CA ALA A 199 -12.42 19.94 12.31
C ALA A 199 -12.10 19.40 10.90
N TRP A 200 -11.04 18.59 10.76
CA TRP A 200 -10.61 18.03 9.48
C TRP A 200 -11.56 16.95 8.96
N THR A 201 -11.87 15.93 9.76
CA THR A 201 -12.84 14.86 9.42
C THR A 201 -14.19 15.44 8.98
N ARG A 202 -14.74 16.43 9.70
CA ARG A 202 -15.98 17.13 9.30
C ARG A 202 -15.82 17.96 8.03
N THR A 203 -14.66 18.60 7.82
CA THR A 203 -14.41 19.36 6.59
C THR A 203 -14.34 18.43 5.38
N TYR A 204 -13.63 17.30 5.50
CA TYR A 204 -13.53 16.30 4.44
C TYR A 204 -14.83 15.53 4.21
N ALA A 205 -15.65 15.29 5.23
CA ALA A 205 -17.00 14.73 5.05
C ALA A 205 -17.88 15.59 4.13
N ASN A 206 -17.64 16.92 4.08
CA ASN A 206 -18.31 17.83 3.16
C ASN A 206 -17.60 17.93 1.79
N VAL A 207 -16.27 17.99 1.76
CA VAL A 207 -15.47 18.15 0.52
C VAL A 207 -15.45 16.87 -0.33
N TRP A 208 -15.55 15.70 0.30
CA TRP A 208 -15.55 14.38 -0.34
C TRP A 208 -16.92 13.67 -0.26
N ARG A 209 -18.01 14.42 -0.04
CA ARG A 209 -19.38 13.86 0.06
C ARG A 209 -19.72 12.93 -1.11
N GLN A 210 -19.24 13.25 -2.31
CA GLN A 210 -19.45 12.47 -3.52
C GLN A 210 -18.70 11.13 -3.55
N PHE A 211 -17.58 11.01 -2.81
CA PHE A 211 -16.75 9.80 -2.78
C PHE A 211 -17.05 8.86 -1.61
N ILE A 212 -17.57 9.40 -0.51
CA ILE A 212 -17.89 8.65 0.71
C ILE A 212 -19.34 8.18 0.63
N PRO A 213 -19.64 6.88 0.59
CA PRO A 213 -21.02 6.39 0.58
C PRO A 213 -21.78 6.88 1.82
N GLU A 214 -23.02 7.36 1.67
CA GLU A 214 -23.79 7.97 2.77
C GLU A 214 -23.85 7.08 4.04
N ALA A 215 -23.97 5.75 3.89
CA ALA A 215 -23.97 4.81 5.02
C ALA A 215 -22.64 4.75 5.82
N GLN A 216 -21.55 5.28 5.27
CA GLN A 216 -20.24 5.37 5.91
C GLN A 216 -19.85 6.79 6.32
N LYS A 217 -20.63 7.81 5.96
CA LYS A 217 -20.40 9.21 6.32
C LYS A 217 -20.19 9.42 7.82
N HIS A 218 -21.02 8.79 8.67
CA HIS A 218 -20.83 8.88 10.12
C HIS A 218 -19.48 8.27 10.54
N GLN A 219 -19.10 7.12 9.99
CA GLN A 219 -17.83 6.46 10.28
C GLN A 219 -16.63 7.31 9.82
N PHE A 220 -16.76 7.96 8.66
CA PHE A 220 -15.77 8.91 8.16
C PHE A 220 -15.67 10.15 9.07
N GLU A 221 -16.78 10.71 9.56
CA GLU A 221 -16.71 11.81 10.52
C GLU A 221 -16.02 11.41 11.83
N GLN A 222 -16.17 10.16 12.31
CA GLN A 222 -15.49 9.68 13.51
C GLN A 222 -13.97 9.53 13.35
N GLY A 223 -13.43 9.33 12.14
CA GLY A 223 -12.03 8.93 11.99
C GLY A 223 -11.35 9.10 10.63
N GLY A 224 -12.04 9.58 9.61
CA GLY A 224 -11.49 9.77 8.26
C GLY A 224 -11.24 8.47 7.47
N TRP A 225 -11.81 7.35 7.92
CA TRP A 225 -11.68 6.04 7.27
C TRP A 225 -13.05 5.50 6.81
N TYR A 226 -13.06 4.78 5.70
CA TYR A 226 -14.26 4.25 5.03
C TYR A 226 -13.87 3.20 3.97
N TYR A 227 -14.85 2.56 3.32
CA TYR A 227 -14.62 1.76 2.11
C TYR A 227 -15.61 2.11 0.99
N VAL A 228 -15.30 1.69 -0.23
CA VAL A 228 -16.20 1.75 -1.39
C VAL A 228 -16.23 0.40 -2.08
N GLU A 229 -17.41 -0.14 -2.36
CA GLU A 229 -17.56 -1.35 -3.20
C GLU A 229 -17.39 -1.01 -4.68
N VAL A 230 -16.14 -0.80 -5.10
CA VAL A 230 -15.78 -0.40 -6.46
C VAL A 230 -16.24 -1.41 -7.52
N ILE A 231 -16.44 -2.67 -7.14
CA ILE A 231 -17.24 -3.64 -7.90
C ILE A 231 -18.30 -4.20 -6.94
N PRO A 232 -19.59 -3.79 -7.06
CA PRO A 232 -20.64 -4.15 -6.12
C PRO A 232 -20.70 -5.65 -5.82
N ASN A 233 -20.75 -6.01 -4.53
CA ASN A 233 -20.74 -7.37 -4.01
C ASN A 233 -19.54 -8.25 -4.46
N ARG A 234 -18.44 -7.68 -4.99
CA ARG A 234 -17.26 -8.45 -5.44
C ARG A 234 -15.92 -7.88 -4.96
N LEU A 235 -15.71 -6.57 -5.05
CA LEU A 235 -14.46 -5.90 -4.66
C LEU A 235 -14.75 -4.59 -3.92
N ALA A 236 -14.16 -4.45 -2.73
CA ALA A 236 -14.14 -3.22 -1.96
C ALA A 236 -12.72 -2.64 -1.87
N VAL A 237 -12.60 -1.33 -1.85
CA VAL A 237 -11.36 -0.59 -1.56
C VAL A 237 -11.55 0.12 -0.22
N PHE A 238 -10.63 -0.11 0.71
CA PHE A 238 -10.65 0.44 2.08
C PHE A 238 -9.70 1.62 2.19
N SER A 239 -10.24 2.82 2.33
CA SER A 239 -9.48 4.03 2.64
C SER A 239 -9.21 4.11 4.14
N LEU A 240 -7.99 3.75 4.53
CA LEU A 240 -7.48 3.89 5.89
C LEU A 240 -6.94 5.32 6.12
N ASN A 241 -7.20 5.87 7.30
CA ASN A 241 -6.53 7.06 7.82
C ASN A 241 -5.25 6.63 8.54
N THR A 242 -4.16 6.49 7.79
CA THR A 242 -2.85 6.04 8.30
C THR A 242 -2.16 7.05 9.22
N LEU A 243 -2.66 8.30 9.32
CA LEU A 243 -2.13 9.29 10.27
C LEU A 243 -2.33 8.86 11.73
N TYR A 244 -3.33 8.00 12.00
CA TYR A 244 -3.51 7.40 13.32
C TYR A 244 -2.58 6.21 13.62
N PHE A 245 -1.73 5.84 12.66
CA PHE A 245 -0.66 4.84 12.84
C PHE A 245 0.72 5.49 12.78
N PHE A 246 0.84 6.72 12.27
CA PHE A 246 2.09 7.40 11.95
C PHE A 246 2.81 7.88 13.21
N GLN A 247 4.08 7.49 13.39
CA GLN A 247 4.88 7.85 14.57
C GLN A 247 5.04 9.36 14.74
N SER A 248 5.20 10.11 13.65
CA SER A 248 5.31 11.57 13.68
C SER A 248 3.99 12.31 14.01
N ASN A 249 2.90 11.58 14.29
CA ASN A 249 1.66 12.17 14.80
C ASN A 249 1.64 12.20 16.33
N ALA A 250 2.21 13.25 16.91
CA ALA A 250 2.27 13.49 18.36
C ALA A 250 0.90 13.65 19.08
N ALA A 251 -0.23 13.48 18.38
CA ALA A 251 -1.58 13.52 18.97
C ALA A 251 -2.24 12.14 19.16
N VAL A 252 -1.51 11.04 18.93
CA VAL A 252 -1.99 9.65 19.15
C VAL A 252 -0.92 8.77 19.80
N ASP A 253 -1.36 7.73 20.52
CA ASP A 253 -0.49 6.78 21.25
C ASP A 253 -0.69 5.34 20.71
N GLY A 254 -0.53 5.21 19.38
CA GLY A 254 -0.57 3.94 18.67
C GLY A 254 -1.92 3.22 18.66
N CYS A 255 -1.88 1.89 18.74
CA CYS A 255 -3.03 0.99 18.56
C CYS A 255 -3.23 0.00 19.72
N ALA A 256 -2.48 0.12 20.82
CA ALA A 256 -2.61 -0.76 21.99
C ALA A 256 -3.84 -0.44 22.86
N SER A 257 -4.14 0.84 23.09
CA SER A 257 -5.21 1.32 23.99
C SER A 257 -6.55 1.48 23.28
N LYS A 258 -7.65 1.01 23.90
CA LYS A 258 -9.02 1.11 23.36
C LYS A 258 -9.50 2.56 23.12
N HIS A 259 -8.86 3.53 23.76
CA HIS A 259 -9.21 4.94 23.62
C HIS A 259 -8.52 5.62 22.43
N GLU A 260 -7.48 5.01 21.86
CA GLU A 260 -6.75 5.57 20.72
C GLU A 260 -7.51 5.36 19.40
N PRO A 261 -7.50 6.35 18.49
CA PRO A 261 -8.16 6.22 17.19
C PRO A 261 -7.52 5.11 16.34
N GLY A 262 -6.22 4.82 16.52
CA GLY A 262 -5.53 3.70 15.88
C GLY A 262 -6.16 2.35 16.26
N PHE A 263 -6.43 2.11 17.55
CA PHE A 263 -7.14 0.91 18.01
C PHE A 263 -8.56 0.83 17.41
N GLN A 264 -9.29 1.94 17.45
CA GLN A 264 -10.67 2.00 16.97
C GLN A 264 -10.77 1.70 15.46
N GLN A 265 -9.83 2.21 14.67
CA GLN A 265 -9.71 1.90 13.24
C GLN A 265 -9.37 0.42 12.98
N MET A 266 -8.48 -0.18 13.78
CA MET A 266 -8.15 -1.61 13.63
C MET A 266 -9.34 -2.52 13.97
N GLU A 267 -10.14 -2.20 14.99
CA GLU A 267 -11.36 -2.97 15.28
C GLU A 267 -12.44 -2.78 14.20
N TRP A 268 -12.62 -1.56 13.68
CA TRP A 268 -13.48 -1.33 12.51
C TRP A 268 -13.02 -2.17 11.32
N LEU A 269 -11.73 -2.13 10.97
CA LEU A 269 -11.17 -2.90 9.87
C LEU A 269 -11.35 -4.42 10.09
N ARG A 270 -11.18 -4.90 11.33
CA ARG A 270 -11.46 -6.30 11.70
C ARG A 270 -12.88 -6.70 11.37
N ILE A 271 -13.85 -5.89 11.79
CA ILE A 271 -15.29 -6.15 11.64
C ILE A 271 -15.68 -6.10 10.16
N GLN A 272 -15.25 -5.07 9.43
CA GLN A 272 -15.60 -4.94 8.01
C GLN A 272 -14.96 -6.05 7.15
N LEU A 273 -13.69 -6.42 7.38
CA LEU A 273 -13.07 -7.54 6.66
C LEU A 273 -13.75 -8.89 6.96
N GLN A 274 -14.28 -9.08 8.17
CA GLN A 274 -15.09 -10.25 8.48
C GLN A 274 -16.41 -10.27 7.70
N PHE A 275 -17.11 -9.13 7.58
CA PHE A 275 -18.28 -9.04 6.71
C PHE A 275 -17.95 -9.27 5.23
N MET A 276 -16.79 -8.79 4.76
CA MET A 276 -16.34 -9.07 3.38
C MET A 276 -16.09 -10.57 3.17
N ARG A 277 -15.43 -11.26 4.11
CA ARG A 277 -15.26 -12.72 4.11
C ARG A 277 -16.60 -13.44 4.01
N GLU A 278 -17.54 -13.11 4.89
CA GLU A 278 -18.86 -13.77 4.98
C GLU A 278 -19.69 -13.57 3.71
N ARG A 279 -19.57 -12.41 3.06
CA ARG A 279 -20.21 -12.09 1.78
C ARG A 279 -19.44 -12.61 0.55
N GLY A 280 -18.22 -13.12 0.72
CA GLY A 280 -17.33 -13.51 -0.39
C GLY A 280 -16.71 -12.35 -1.18
N VAL A 281 -16.82 -11.12 -0.66
CA VAL A 281 -16.25 -9.89 -1.24
C VAL A 281 -14.74 -9.86 -0.95
N LYS A 282 -13.95 -9.32 -1.88
CA LYS A 282 -12.49 -9.14 -1.72
C LYS A 282 -12.15 -7.68 -1.39
N ALA A 283 -10.99 -7.46 -0.78
CA ALA A 283 -10.58 -6.14 -0.31
C ALA A 283 -9.20 -5.71 -0.87
N ILE A 284 -9.09 -4.45 -1.31
CA ILE A 284 -7.81 -3.74 -1.44
C ILE A 284 -7.72 -2.77 -0.27
N LEU A 285 -6.59 -2.72 0.41
CA LEU A 285 -6.35 -1.74 1.48
C LEU A 285 -5.57 -0.55 0.92
N THR A 286 -5.94 0.68 1.26
CA THR A 286 -5.25 1.89 0.81
C THR A 286 -4.99 2.81 1.98
N GLY A 287 -3.85 3.48 1.97
CA GLY A 287 -3.45 4.47 2.96
C GLY A 287 -2.53 5.50 2.33
N HIS A 288 -2.16 6.54 3.06
CA HIS A 288 -1.15 7.48 2.57
C HIS A 288 0.25 7.02 3.00
N VAL A 289 0.52 7.09 4.30
CA VAL A 289 1.80 6.68 4.92
C VAL A 289 1.90 5.15 4.91
N PRO A 290 2.89 4.53 4.22
CA PRO A 290 3.03 3.07 4.18
C PRO A 290 3.53 2.47 5.50
N PRO A 291 3.26 1.18 5.76
CA PRO A 291 3.71 0.43 6.94
C PRO A 291 5.18 0.00 6.82
N ILE A 292 6.11 0.94 7.04
CA ILE A 292 7.56 0.69 7.01
C ILE A 292 8.05 0.40 8.43
N ARG A 293 8.91 -0.62 8.58
CA ARG A 293 9.47 -1.09 9.85
C ARG A 293 11.00 -1.30 9.81
N GLN A 294 11.66 -0.85 8.75
CA GLN A 294 13.11 -0.87 8.65
C GLN A 294 13.69 0.15 9.63
N GLU A 295 14.74 -0.21 10.37
CA GLU A 295 15.40 0.69 11.33
C GLU A 295 15.85 2.01 10.69
N ALA A 296 16.36 1.96 9.45
CA ALA A 296 16.75 3.15 8.70
C ALA A 296 15.58 4.06 8.27
N LYS A 297 14.33 3.57 8.35
CA LYS A 297 13.12 4.41 8.27
C LYS A 297 11.89 3.67 8.81
N LYS A 298 11.50 3.97 10.05
CA LYS A 298 10.22 3.51 10.61
C LYS A 298 9.15 4.57 10.39
N THR A 299 7.91 4.15 10.09
CA THR A 299 6.78 5.08 9.94
C THR A 299 5.64 4.78 10.88
N TRP A 300 5.31 3.50 11.11
CA TRP A 300 4.15 3.15 11.92
C TRP A 300 4.57 2.81 13.33
N ASP A 301 3.76 3.25 14.30
CA ASP A 301 3.86 2.76 15.68
C ASP A 301 3.85 1.23 15.67
N GLU A 302 4.69 0.64 16.51
CA GLU A 302 4.90 -0.81 16.54
C GLU A 302 3.60 -1.55 16.83
N THR A 303 2.78 -1.03 17.76
CA THR A 303 1.51 -1.66 18.14
C THR A 303 0.48 -1.59 17.01
N CYS A 304 0.53 -0.56 16.17
CA CYS A 304 -0.25 -0.46 14.94
C CYS A 304 0.25 -1.41 13.85
N TRP A 305 1.56 -1.46 13.58
CA TRP A 305 2.14 -2.40 12.61
C TRP A 305 1.82 -3.85 12.98
N GLN A 306 2.00 -4.23 14.25
CA GLN A 306 1.73 -5.56 14.78
C GLN A 306 0.28 -6.00 14.53
N LYS A 307 -0.70 -5.11 14.81
CA LYS A 307 -2.11 -5.38 14.47
C LYS A 307 -2.33 -5.47 12.97
N TYR A 308 -1.88 -4.50 12.20
CA TYR A 308 -2.08 -4.48 10.75
C TYR A 308 -1.56 -5.76 10.08
N THR A 309 -0.33 -6.16 10.39
CA THR A 309 0.31 -7.36 9.86
C THR A 309 -0.41 -8.64 10.31
N LEU A 310 -0.94 -8.69 11.53
CA LEU A 310 -1.79 -9.80 11.97
C LEU A 310 -3.11 -9.83 11.18
N TRP A 311 -3.74 -8.69 10.86
CA TRP A 311 -4.96 -8.65 10.06
C TRP A 311 -4.69 -9.07 8.61
N LEU A 312 -3.57 -8.65 8.01
CA LEU A 312 -3.11 -9.15 6.71
C LEU A 312 -3.03 -10.68 6.69
N ARG A 313 -2.46 -11.28 7.74
CA ARG A 313 -2.35 -12.75 7.87
C ARG A 313 -3.68 -13.45 8.06
N GLN A 314 -4.54 -12.91 8.93
CA GLN A 314 -5.81 -13.54 9.26
C GLN A 314 -6.82 -13.40 8.12
N TYR A 315 -6.83 -12.28 7.38
CA TYR A 315 -7.73 -12.03 6.24
C TYR A 315 -7.06 -12.24 4.87
N ARG A 316 -6.02 -13.07 4.81
CA ARG A 316 -5.27 -13.35 3.57
C ARG A 316 -6.08 -14.04 2.46
N ASP A 317 -7.26 -14.54 2.79
CA ASP A 317 -8.30 -15.07 1.88
C ASP A 317 -9.16 -13.95 1.24
N VAL A 318 -9.24 -12.79 1.87
CA VAL A 318 -10.03 -11.62 1.45
C VAL A 318 -9.18 -10.55 0.78
N ILE A 319 -8.00 -10.27 1.35
CA ILE A 319 -7.15 -9.15 0.93
C ILE A 319 -6.39 -9.50 -0.35
N VAL A 320 -6.48 -8.59 -1.33
CA VAL A 320 -5.87 -8.68 -2.67
C VAL A 320 -4.50 -8.01 -2.72
N GLY A 321 -4.30 -6.95 -1.93
CA GLY A 321 -3.09 -6.16 -1.88
C GLY A 321 -3.29 -4.86 -1.10
N SER A 322 -2.19 -4.13 -0.86
CA SER A 322 -2.20 -2.84 -0.15
C SER A 322 -1.46 -1.75 -0.96
N LEU A 323 -2.01 -0.53 -1.03
CA LEU A 323 -1.50 0.58 -1.85
C LEU A 323 -1.26 1.85 -1.02
N TYR A 324 -0.12 2.52 -1.22
CA TYR A 324 0.35 3.66 -0.42
C TYR A 324 1.08 4.73 -1.27
N GLY A 325 1.37 5.90 -0.69
CA GLY A 325 2.08 7.03 -1.32
C GLY A 325 3.18 7.60 -0.41
N HIS A 326 3.13 8.90 -0.13
CA HIS A 326 3.93 9.65 0.85
C HIS A 326 5.41 9.86 0.51
N PHE A 327 6.11 8.79 0.14
CA PHE A 327 7.56 8.81 0.00
C PHE A 327 8.06 9.23 -1.38
N ASN A 328 7.19 9.33 -2.39
CA ASN A 328 7.52 9.61 -3.80
C ASN A 328 8.36 8.54 -4.54
N TYR A 329 8.97 7.56 -3.84
CA TYR A 329 9.75 6.47 -4.46
C TYR A 329 8.90 5.27 -4.91
N ASP A 330 9.16 4.77 -6.13
CA ASP A 330 8.57 3.53 -6.67
C ASP A 330 9.18 2.28 -6.02
N HIS A 331 8.48 1.67 -5.06
CA HIS A 331 8.92 0.39 -4.48
C HIS A 331 7.76 -0.46 -3.94
N PHE A 332 8.10 -1.64 -3.41
CA PHE A 332 7.18 -2.51 -2.68
C PHE A 332 7.88 -3.08 -1.45
N LEU A 333 7.07 -3.47 -0.47
CA LEU A 333 7.46 -4.03 0.81
C LEU A 333 6.90 -5.45 0.97
N LEU A 334 7.66 -6.32 1.64
CA LEU A 334 7.21 -7.64 2.07
C LEU A 334 7.02 -7.64 3.59
N GLN A 335 5.78 -7.70 4.05
CA GLN A 335 5.44 -7.86 5.46
C GLN A 335 5.61 -9.33 5.84
N ASP A 336 6.64 -9.68 6.64
CA ASP A 336 6.92 -11.05 7.10
C ASP A 336 6.17 -11.36 8.41
N PHE A 337 5.23 -12.30 8.35
CA PHE A 337 4.41 -12.70 9.49
C PHE A 337 5.19 -13.40 10.62
N ARG A 338 6.49 -13.73 10.43
CA ARG A 338 7.35 -14.20 11.52
C ARG A 338 7.80 -13.09 12.47
N ASN A 339 7.68 -11.83 12.08
CA ASN A 339 8.03 -10.68 12.92
C ASN A 339 6.83 -10.19 13.75
N LEU A 340 5.76 -10.98 13.83
CA LEU A 340 4.65 -10.80 14.78
C LEU A 340 5.04 -11.33 16.15
N ASP A 341 4.73 -10.57 17.20
CA ASP A 341 5.03 -10.96 18.58
C ASP A 341 4.06 -12.03 19.10
N GLU A 342 4.55 -13.00 19.86
CA GLU A 342 3.70 -14.04 20.48
C GLU A 342 2.58 -13.44 21.35
N ASP A 343 2.84 -12.33 22.06
CA ASP A 343 1.81 -11.60 22.80
C ASP A 343 0.68 -11.12 21.84
N THR A 344 1.05 -10.48 20.73
CA THR A 344 0.12 -9.99 19.67
C THR A 344 -0.68 -11.12 19.05
N GLU A 345 -0.02 -12.23 18.69
CA GLU A 345 -0.69 -13.41 18.12
C GLU A 345 -1.76 -14.00 19.05
N ASN A 346 -1.50 -13.94 20.36
CA ASN A 346 -2.42 -14.38 21.41
C ASN A 346 -3.45 -13.31 21.83
N GLY A 347 -3.56 -12.19 21.10
CA GLY A 347 -4.54 -11.13 21.35
C GLY A 347 -4.22 -10.24 22.55
N HIS A 348 -2.95 -10.13 22.92
CA HIS A 348 -2.47 -9.25 23.99
C HIS A 348 -1.47 -8.25 23.44
N MET A 349 -1.58 -6.99 23.86
CA MET A 349 -0.69 -5.93 23.41
C MET A 349 -0.27 -5.11 24.62
N ARG A 350 1.02 -4.75 24.69
CA ARG A 350 1.47 -3.77 25.68
C ARG A 350 1.26 -2.38 25.06
N PRO A 351 0.81 -1.38 25.84
CA PRO A 351 1.07 0.02 25.48
C PRO A 351 2.57 0.15 25.22
N TYR A 352 2.94 0.80 24.12
CA TYR A 352 4.33 1.03 23.79
C TYR A 352 4.99 1.79 24.95
N GLN A 353 6.14 1.30 25.41
CA GLN A 353 7.01 2.10 26.26
C GLN A 353 7.87 2.87 25.27
N MET A 354 7.88 4.21 25.38
CA MET A 354 8.93 4.99 24.75
C MET A 354 10.26 4.53 25.37
N GLU A 355 10.95 3.64 24.66
CA GLU A 355 12.40 3.60 24.75
C GLU A 355 12.90 4.92 24.14
N GLU A 356 13.96 5.49 24.70
CA GLU A 356 14.57 6.72 24.19
C GLU A 356 15.33 6.37 22.90
N ASP A 357 14.58 6.13 21.82
CA ASP A 357 15.12 6.04 20.46
C ASP A 357 15.61 7.45 20.08
N GLU A 358 16.85 7.75 20.47
CA GLU A 358 17.60 8.95 20.09
C GLU A 358 17.87 8.95 18.58
N ASP A 359 16.84 9.33 17.79
CA ASP A 359 16.89 10.11 16.54
C ASP A 359 15.51 10.04 15.83
N GLU A 360 14.56 10.88 16.25
CA GLU A 360 13.27 11.03 15.57
C GLU A 360 13.46 11.64 14.16
N ASP A 361 13.60 10.78 13.14
CA ASP A 361 13.66 11.22 11.75
C ASP A 361 12.28 11.67 11.23
N MET A 362 11.93 12.90 11.60
CA MET A 362 10.72 13.66 11.22
C MET A 362 10.58 13.95 9.71
N ASN A 363 11.49 13.42 8.89
CA ASN A 363 11.59 13.69 7.46
C ASN A 363 10.67 12.80 6.62
N THR A 364 10.20 13.31 5.47
CA THR A 364 9.47 12.52 4.46
C THR A 364 10.40 11.92 3.40
N ALA A 365 11.70 12.24 3.40
CA ALA A 365 12.68 11.61 2.52
C ALA A 365 13.14 10.23 3.03
N VAL A 366 13.55 9.37 2.09
CA VAL A 366 14.07 8.03 2.37
C VAL A 366 15.59 8.03 2.11
N SER A 367 16.37 7.54 3.07
CA SER A 367 17.83 7.44 2.93
C SER A 367 18.26 6.34 1.96
N SER A 368 19.52 6.39 1.49
CA SER A 368 20.15 5.27 0.78
C SER A 368 20.13 3.98 1.61
N ASP A 369 20.31 4.15 2.92
CA ASP A 369 20.46 3.06 3.89
C ASP A 369 19.18 2.25 4.05
N TYR A 370 18.00 2.87 3.90
CA TYR A 370 16.73 2.16 3.84
C TYR A 370 16.66 1.14 2.69
N PHE A 371 17.01 1.54 1.46
CA PHE A 371 16.97 0.61 0.33
C PHE A 371 18.02 -0.48 0.47
N ILE A 372 19.18 -0.16 1.04
CA ILE A 372 20.24 -1.13 1.37
C ILE A 372 19.74 -2.14 2.42
N GLN A 373 19.11 -1.68 3.50
CA GLN A 373 18.51 -2.54 4.52
C GLN A 373 17.43 -3.44 3.93
N LEU A 374 16.52 -2.90 3.12
CA LEU A 374 15.46 -3.66 2.45
C LEU A 374 16.04 -4.77 1.55
N ARG A 375 17.10 -4.48 0.79
CA ARG A 375 17.83 -5.47 -0.02
C ARG A 375 18.50 -6.54 0.84
N ASP A 376 19.11 -6.14 1.94
CA ASP A 376 19.86 -7.04 2.81
C ASP A 376 18.90 -7.99 3.57
N GLU A 377 17.74 -7.51 4.02
CA GLU A 377 16.61 -8.33 4.50
C GLU A 377 16.12 -9.32 3.42
N TRP A 378 16.00 -8.87 2.16
CA TRP A 378 15.64 -9.75 1.04
C TRP A 378 16.73 -10.78 0.68
N SER A 379 17.99 -10.54 1.05
CA SER A 379 19.08 -11.52 0.87
C SER A 379 18.90 -12.75 1.78
N GLU A 380 18.23 -12.60 2.92
CA GLU A 380 17.94 -13.68 3.87
C GLU A 380 16.75 -14.57 3.46
N LEU A 381 16.03 -14.21 2.39
CA LEU A 381 14.85 -14.96 1.93
C LEU A 381 15.21 -16.43 1.60
N PRO A 382 14.34 -17.40 1.95
CA PRO A 382 14.62 -18.81 1.70
C PRO A 382 14.92 -19.07 0.22
N ASN A 383 16.05 -19.75 -0.05
CA ASN A 383 16.45 -20.05 -1.41
C ASN A 383 15.82 -21.35 -1.93
N PRO A 384 15.17 -21.35 -3.11
CA PRO A 384 14.57 -22.56 -3.67
C PRO A 384 15.65 -23.63 -3.97
N PRO A 385 15.36 -24.92 -3.75
CA PRO A 385 16.28 -26.00 -4.09
C PRO A 385 16.74 -25.94 -5.56
N ARG A 386 17.94 -26.47 -5.89
CA ARG A 386 18.44 -26.48 -7.29
C ARG A 386 17.50 -27.20 -8.28
N SER A 387 16.67 -28.14 -7.81
CA SER A 387 15.61 -28.79 -8.60
C SER A 387 14.42 -27.88 -8.92
N LEU A 388 14.34 -26.70 -8.30
CA LEU A 388 13.34 -25.66 -8.52
C LEU A 388 13.93 -24.36 -9.11
N LYS A 389 15.23 -24.29 -9.39
CA LYS A 389 15.81 -23.14 -10.11
C LYS A 389 15.29 -23.14 -11.56
N GLY A 390 14.26 -22.33 -11.80
CA GLY A 390 13.53 -22.24 -13.06
C GLY A 390 12.00 -22.15 -12.94
N LEU A 391 11.40 -22.17 -11.73
CA LEU A 391 9.93 -22.11 -11.59
C LEU A 391 9.29 -20.73 -11.79
N GLY A 392 10.06 -19.62 -11.80
CA GLY A 392 9.54 -18.29 -12.15
C GLY A 392 9.03 -18.14 -13.60
N ALA A 393 8.98 -19.24 -14.36
CA ALA A 393 8.48 -19.33 -15.74
C ALA A 393 7.51 -20.51 -15.94
N MET A 394 6.87 -21.00 -14.87
CA MET A 394 5.88 -22.08 -14.90
C MET A 394 4.57 -21.62 -14.28
N SER A 395 3.43 -22.12 -14.78
CA SER A 395 2.14 -21.77 -14.17
C SER A 395 1.99 -22.39 -12.79
N GLU A 396 1.26 -21.75 -11.87
CA GLU A 396 1.11 -22.29 -10.51
C GLU A 396 0.49 -23.69 -10.47
N ASN A 397 -0.43 -24.01 -11.39
CA ASN A 397 -0.94 -25.38 -11.54
C ASN A 397 0.18 -26.40 -11.80
N GLU A 398 1.26 -26.02 -12.48
CA GLU A 398 2.44 -26.87 -12.67
C GLU A 398 3.40 -26.81 -11.48
N THR A 399 3.44 -25.71 -10.72
CA THR A 399 4.22 -25.58 -9.48
C THR A 399 3.63 -26.44 -8.37
N GLU A 400 2.31 -26.34 -8.14
CA GLU A 400 1.56 -27.18 -7.22
C GLU A 400 1.54 -28.62 -7.73
N ALA A 401 1.15 -28.91 -8.98
CA ALA A 401 1.18 -30.29 -9.47
C ALA A 401 2.60 -30.90 -9.52
N LYS A 402 3.69 -30.11 -9.62
CA LYS A 402 5.05 -30.63 -9.44
C LYS A 402 5.45 -30.76 -7.98
N ALA A 403 5.06 -29.84 -7.10
CA ALA A 403 5.30 -29.97 -5.66
C ALA A 403 4.56 -31.21 -5.15
N ASP A 404 3.27 -31.32 -5.45
CA ASP A 404 2.42 -32.44 -5.09
C ASP A 404 2.83 -33.72 -5.82
N SER A 405 3.26 -33.70 -7.09
CA SER A 405 3.88 -34.89 -7.72
C SER A 405 5.21 -35.28 -7.04
N LEU A 406 6.07 -34.33 -6.65
CA LEU A 406 7.29 -34.62 -5.88
C LEU A 406 6.99 -35.11 -4.45
N LEU A 407 5.84 -34.75 -3.87
CA LEU A 407 5.41 -35.15 -2.53
C LEU A 407 4.67 -36.49 -2.54
N GLN A 408 3.71 -36.68 -3.46
CA GLN A 408 2.92 -37.90 -3.69
C GLN A 408 3.73 -39.07 -4.30
N LEU A 409 4.95 -38.83 -4.81
CA LEU A 409 5.83 -39.92 -5.30
C LEU A 409 6.37 -40.87 -4.19
N GLU A 410 5.75 -40.87 -3.01
CA GLU A 410 5.91 -41.87 -1.95
C GLU A 410 5.38 -43.27 -2.34
N VAL A 411 4.44 -43.37 -3.30
CA VAL A 411 3.62 -44.60 -3.48
C VAL A 411 4.16 -45.63 -4.49
N LEU A 412 5.02 -45.26 -5.45
CA LEU A 412 5.47 -46.18 -6.52
C LEU A 412 6.92 -46.71 -6.33
N PRO A 413 7.11 -48.03 -6.11
CA PRO A 413 8.43 -48.64 -5.90
C PRO A 413 9.20 -48.79 -7.24
N THR A 414 9.83 -47.72 -7.69
CA THR A 414 10.72 -47.77 -8.87
C THR A 414 12.06 -48.45 -8.54
N LYS A 415 12.48 -49.41 -9.39
CA LYS A 415 13.72 -50.21 -9.24
C LYS A 415 15.01 -49.42 -9.55
N SER A 416 15.19 -48.23 -8.94
CA SER A 416 16.41 -47.43 -9.12
C SER A 416 17.48 -47.76 -8.08
N LYS A 417 18.75 -47.84 -8.52
CA LYS A 417 19.94 -48.06 -7.66
C LYS A 417 19.98 -47.12 -6.45
N GLY A 418 20.47 -47.62 -5.30
CA GLY A 418 20.31 -47.01 -3.97
C GLY A 418 20.69 -45.53 -3.87
N ASP A 419 21.78 -45.11 -4.50
CA ASP A 419 22.27 -43.73 -4.42
C ASP A 419 21.30 -42.71 -5.03
N LYS A 420 20.64 -43.08 -6.14
CA LYS A 420 19.61 -42.23 -6.76
C LYS A 420 18.39 -42.06 -5.86
N LYS A 421 18.02 -43.10 -5.09
CA LYS A 421 16.94 -43.03 -4.09
C LYS A 421 17.32 -42.10 -2.93
N LYS A 422 18.55 -42.21 -2.41
CA LYS A 422 19.08 -41.34 -1.34
C LYS A 422 19.16 -39.87 -1.77
N GLN A 423 19.63 -39.59 -2.99
CA GLN A 423 19.72 -38.24 -3.54
C GLN A 423 18.33 -37.60 -3.72
N LYS A 424 17.36 -38.36 -4.25
CA LYS A 424 15.98 -37.91 -4.43
C LYS A 424 15.29 -37.58 -3.11
N HIS A 425 15.45 -38.43 -2.09
CA HIS A 425 14.89 -38.17 -0.76
C HIS A 425 15.50 -36.90 -0.12
N LYS A 426 16.83 -36.69 -0.26
CA LYS A 426 17.50 -35.45 0.19
C LYS A 426 17.01 -34.20 -0.54
N GLN A 427 16.60 -34.30 -1.82
CA GLN A 427 15.97 -33.18 -2.54
C GLN A 427 14.54 -32.92 -2.05
N GLN A 428 13.74 -33.98 -1.85
CA GLN A 428 12.37 -33.88 -1.35
C GLN A 428 12.31 -33.29 0.07
N GLN A 429 13.24 -33.66 0.95
CA GLN A 429 13.37 -33.07 2.29
C GLN A 429 13.75 -31.58 2.23
N LYS A 430 14.63 -31.18 1.30
CA LYS A 430 14.95 -29.76 1.07
C LYS A 430 13.74 -28.97 0.56
N LEU A 431 12.93 -29.56 -0.33
CA LEU A 431 11.68 -28.95 -0.80
C LEU A 431 10.66 -28.79 0.33
N ARG A 432 10.43 -29.83 1.15
CA ARG A 432 9.55 -29.74 2.33
C ARG A 432 10.01 -28.63 3.29
N LYS A 433 11.31 -28.54 3.60
CA LYS A 433 11.86 -27.46 4.43
C LYS A 433 11.66 -26.08 3.81
N TYR A 434 11.89 -25.93 2.50
CA TYR A 434 11.66 -24.67 1.79
C TYR A 434 10.19 -24.23 1.85
N ILE A 435 9.23 -25.10 1.50
CA ILE A 435 7.79 -24.81 1.58
C ILE A 435 7.39 -24.39 3.01
N GLN A 436 7.90 -25.09 4.03
CA GLN A 436 7.66 -24.73 5.43
C GLN A 436 8.24 -23.35 5.79
N GLN A 437 9.45 -23.01 5.30
CA GLN A 437 10.07 -21.69 5.52
C GLN A 437 9.34 -20.55 4.81
N MET A 438 8.59 -20.86 3.75
CA MET A 438 7.74 -19.91 3.01
C MET A 438 6.32 -19.79 3.60
N GLY A 439 6.00 -20.53 4.67
CA GLY A 439 4.66 -20.56 5.29
C GLY A 439 3.62 -21.39 4.55
N GLY A 440 3.96 -21.96 3.40
CA GLY A 440 3.05 -22.69 2.51
C GLY A 440 3.61 -22.73 1.07
N PRO A 441 2.97 -23.48 0.16
CA PRO A 441 3.38 -23.52 -1.24
C PRO A 441 3.20 -22.16 -1.94
N TYR A 442 2.26 -21.35 -1.47
CA TYR A 442 1.90 -20.02 -2.02
C TYR A 442 2.60 -18.84 -1.33
N ALA A 443 3.67 -19.07 -0.58
CA ALA A 443 4.37 -18.02 0.19
C ALA A 443 3.49 -17.30 1.25
N GLU A 444 2.53 -18.00 1.86
CA GLU A 444 1.56 -17.51 2.87
C GLU A 444 2.18 -16.89 4.15
N ARG A 445 3.50 -16.94 4.31
CA ARG A 445 4.24 -16.21 5.35
C ARG A 445 4.28 -14.69 5.13
N PHE A 446 4.06 -14.23 3.90
CA PHE A 446 4.28 -12.84 3.53
C PHE A 446 3.00 -12.16 3.04
N ALA A 447 2.97 -10.83 3.07
CA ALA A 447 2.03 -10.00 2.32
C ALA A 447 2.73 -8.81 1.66
N ALA A 448 2.24 -8.36 0.52
CA ALA A 448 2.80 -7.24 -0.22
C ALA A 448 2.11 -5.91 0.13
N SER A 449 2.91 -4.83 0.22
CA SER A 449 2.44 -3.45 0.23
C SER A 449 3.18 -2.66 -0.85
N PHE A 450 2.45 -2.02 -1.76
CA PHE A 450 3.02 -1.25 -2.86
C PHE A 450 3.02 0.23 -2.52
N VAL A 451 4.17 0.89 -2.66
CA VAL A 451 4.32 2.34 -2.49
C VAL A 451 4.40 2.96 -3.88
N GLY A 452 3.47 3.85 -4.20
CA GLY A 452 3.35 4.53 -5.49
C GLY A 452 4.40 5.64 -5.66
N PRO A 453 4.95 5.84 -6.87
CA PRO A 453 5.59 7.10 -7.19
C PRO A 453 4.53 8.18 -7.40
N SER A 454 4.97 9.43 -7.34
CA SER A 454 4.08 10.58 -7.16
C SER A 454 3.98 11.48 -8.38
N VAL A 455 2.96 12.35 -8.38
CA VAL A 455 2.83 13.39 -9.41
C VAL A 455 3.71 14.61 -9.09
N VAL A 456 3.98 14.89 -7.82
CA VAL A 456 4.89 15.97 -7.40
C VAL A 456 6.32 15.79 -7.97
N PRO A 457 6.98 16.85 -8.48
CA PRO A 457 8.25 16.75 -9.18
C PRO A 457 9.49 16.55 -8.28
N ASN A 458 9.36 15.94 -7.10
CA ASN A 458 10.54 15.47 -6.35
C ASN A 458 11.33 14.43 -7.17
N PHE A 459 10.65 13.63 -8.00
CA PHE A 459 11.24 12.86 -9.09
C PHE A 459 10.57 13.23 -10.42
N PHE A 460 10.66 12.39 -11.45
CA PHE A 460 9.80 12.58 -12.62
C PHE A 460 8.34 12.22 -12.26
N PRO A 461 7.36 13.12 -12.51
CA PRO A 461 5.95 12.86 -12.24
C PRO A 461 5.50 11.52 -12.81
N ALA A 462 4.84 10.69 -12.00
CA ALA A 462 4.50 9.32 -12.34
C ALA A 462 3.13 8.88 -11.81
N CYS A 463 2.60 7.80 -12.40
CA CYS A 463 1.40 7.10 -11.93
C CYS A 463 1.45 5.62 -12.33
N ARG A 464 0.58 4.78 -11.73
CA ARG A 464 0.48 3.35 -12.07
C ARG A 464 -0.92 2.96 -12.50
N VAL A 465 -1.02 2.12 -13.51
CA VAL A 465 -2.26 1.40 -13.85
C VAL A 465 -2.05 -0.07 -13.53
N PHE A 466 -2.84 -0.59 -12.60
CA PHE A 466 -2.88 -2.01 -12.25
C PHE A 466 -3.87 -2.74 -13.15
N GLU A 467 -3.54 -3.98 -13.51
CA GLU A 467 -4.47 -4.92 -14.15
C GLU A 467 -4.84 -6.05 -13.19
N TYR A 468 -6.09 -6.50 -13.22
CA TYR A 468 -6.61 -7.54 -12.34
C TYR A 468 -7.55 -8.51 -13.08
N ASN A 469 -7.68 -9.73 -12.55
CA ASN A 469 -8.38 -10.81 -13.24
C ASN A 469 -9.91 -10.68 -13.16
N ILE A 470 -10.56 -10.33 -14.27
CA ILE A 470 -12.03 -10.21 -14.37
C ILE A 470 -12.75 -11.52 -14.77
N THR A 471 -12.05 -12.66 -14.84
CA THR A 471 -12.65 -13.95 -15.20
C THR A 471 -13.81 -14.28 -14.26
N GLY A 472 -15.02 -14.46 -14.80
CA GLY A 472 -16.21 -14.77 -13.99
C GLY A 472 -16.83 -13.57 -13.25
N LEU A 473 -16.46 -12.33 -13.58
CA LEU A 473 -17.21 -11.14 -13.16
C LEU A 473 -18.36 -10.82 -14.11
N ASN A 474 -18.11 -10.89 -15.42
CA ASN A 474 -19.03 -10.45 -16.51
C ASN A 474 -20.35 -11.25 -16.65
N GLN A 475 -20.65 -12.19 -15.74
CA GLN A 475 -21.87 -13.00 -15.74
C GLN A 475 -22.78 -12.73 -14.52
N PHE A 476 -22.34 -11.92 -13.54
CA PHE A 476 -23.06 -11.69 -12.29
C PHE A 476 -23.58 -10.24 -12.20
N THR A 477 -24.38 -9.86 -13.18
CA THR A 477 -25.16 -8.61 -13.20
C THR A 477 -26.62 -8.89 -12.85
N ALA A 478 -26.86 -9.66 -11.79
CA ALA A 478 -28.18 -9.90 -11.22
C ALA A 478 -28.39 -8.96 -10.03
N ASP A 479 -29.57 -8.35 -9.95
CA ASP A 479 -29.95 -7.44 -8.88
C ASP A 479 -29.92 -8.14 -7.51
N SER A 480 -29.24 -7.52 -6.57
CA SER A 480 -29.36 -7.81 -5.15
C SER A 480 -29.41 -6.47 -4.43
N ASP A 481 -30.56 -6.13 -3.84
CA ASP A 481 -30.75 -4.91 -3.07
C ASP A 481 -29.63 -4.74 -2.05
N VAL A 482 -29.06 -3.54 -2.03
CA VAL A 482 -27.97 -3.17 -1.12
C VAL A 482 -28.54 -3.05 0.29
N THR A 483 -28.60 -4.18 0.98
CA THR A 483 -28.86 -4.21 2.42
C THR A 483 -27.54 -3.99 3.13
N LEU A 484 -27.09 -2.72 3.16
CA LEU A 484 -25.98 -2.32 4.02
C LEU A 484 -26.31 -2.72 5.46
N PRO A 485 -25.43 -3.42 6.19
CA PRO A 485 -25.65 -3.69 7.60
C PRO A 485 -25.79 -2.34 8.34
N PRO A 486 -26.66 -2.25 9.35
CA PRO A 486 -26.83 -1.01 10.11
C PRO A 486 -25.47 -0.57 10.70
N PRO A 487 -25.20 0.75 10.80
CA PRO A 487 -23.95 1.24 11.35
C PRO A 487 -23.78 0.70 12.78
N HIS A 488 -22.80 -0.16 12.98
CA HIS A 488 -22.50 -0.75 14.28
C HIS A 488 -21.79 0.30 15.13
N ILE A 489 -22.57 1.14 15.80
CA ILE A 489 -22.08 2.02 16.85
C ILE A 489 -21.86 1.13 18.08
N ASP A 490 -20.65 0.60 18.22
CA ASP A 490 -20.17 0.17 19.53
C ASP A 490 -20.00 1.43 20.38
N THR A 491 -21.06 1.82 21.08
CA THR A 491 -20.89 2.53 22.35
C THR A 491 -19.99 1.64 23.20
N PRO A 492 -18.82 2.11 23.67
CA PRO A 492 -18.05 1.36 24.65
C PRO A 492 -18.99 1.03 25.80
N SER A 493 -19.10 -0.25 26.15
CA SER A 493 -19.72 -0.58 27.43
C SER A 493 -18.89 0.10 28.50
N ASP A 494 -19.51 0.98 29.29
CA ASP A 494 -18.91 1.64 30.44
C ASP A 494 -18.63 0.61 31.56
N GLU A 495 -17.71 -0.32 31.30
CA GLU A 495 -16.88 -0.89 32.35
C GLU A 495 -15.97 0.23 32.82
N GLU A 496 -16.41 0.97 33.84
CA GLU A 496 -15.61 1.93 34.59
C GLU A 496 -14.39 1.21 35.22
N GLU A 497 -13.33 0.95 34.45
CA GLU A 497 -11.98 0.90 35.04
C GLU A 497 -11.68 2.31 35.55
N SER A 498 -12.05 2.53 36.81
CA SER A 498 -11.80 3.76 37.56
C SER A 498 -10.38 4.26 37.32
N ALA A 499 -10.20 5.57 37.16
CA ALA A 499 -8.92 6.23 36.89
C ALA A 499 -7.93 6.20 38.09
N THR A 500 -7.70 5.02 38.67
CA THR A 500 -6.62 4.71 39.58
C THR A 500 -5.39 4.35 38.77
N ARG A 501 -4.45 5.30 38.65
CA ARG A 501 -3.05 5.16 38.18
C ARG A 501 -2.73 3.77 37.61
N GLN A 502 -3.00 3.57 36.33
CA GLN A 502 -2.78 2.28 35.67
C GLN A 502 -1.31 1.86 35.82
N ASN A 503 -1.11 0.62 36.26
CA ASN A 503 0.21 -0.02 36.24
C ASN A 503 0.62 -0.19 34.77
N LYS A 504 1.72 0.45 34.36
CA LYS A 504 2.21 0.47 32.96
C LYS A 504 2.58 -0.93 32.37
N ASP A 505 2.50 -1.98 33.19
CA ASP A 505 2.72 -3.39 32.80
C ASP A 505 1.44 -4.16 32.39
N LYS A 506 0.24 -3.60 32.58
CA LYS A 506 -1.01 -4.35 32.32
C LYS A 506 -1.30 -4.45 30.82
N ARG A 507 -1.02 -5.61 30.24
CA ARG A 507 -1.32 -5.94 28.83
C ARG A 507 -2.80 -5.74 28.50
N VAL A 508 -3.11 -5.03 27.42
CA VAL A 508 -4.46 -4.85 26.88
C VAL A 508 -4.84 -6.05 26.02
N LYS A 509 -6.02 -6.63 26.26
CA LYS A 509 -6.55 -7.72 25.44
C LYS A 509 -7.42 -7.17 24.30
N PHE A 510 -7.23 -7.71 23.09
CA PHE A 510 -8.03 -7.42 21.90
C PHE A 510 -8.52 -8.71 21.22
N THR A 511 -9.43 -8.58 20.25
CA THR A 511 -10.05 -9.73 19.57
C THR A 511 -9.22 -10.11 18.34
N VAL A 512 -8.57 -11.27 18.37
CA VAL A 512 -7.88 -11.82 17.18
C VAL A 512 -8.94 -12.45 16.26
N PRO A 513 -9.05 -12.01 14.99
CA PRO A 513 -9.97 -12.64 14.04
C PRO A 513 -9.49 -14.03 13.63
N GLU A 514 -10.43 -14.91 13.29
CA GLU A 514 -10.10 -16.27 12.87
C GLU A 514 -9.33 -16.30 11.54
N ALA A 515 -8.35 -17.21 11.47
CA ALA A 515 -7.65 -17.54 10.24
C ALA A 515 -8.61 -18.18 9.22
N PRO A 516 -8.29 -18.15 7.91
CA PRO A 516 -8.98 -18.99 6.94
C PRO A 516 -8.79 -20.47 7.32
N SER A 517 -9.80 -21.29 7.04
CA SER A 517 -9.70 -22.74 7.28
C SER A 517 -8.45 -23.32 6.61
N LYS A 518 -7.80 -24.30 7.26
CA LYS A 518 -6.68 -25.06 6.67
C LYS A 518 -7.05 -25.83 5.40
N SER A 519 -8.34 -25.94 5.09
CA SER A 519 -8.89 -26.52 3.86
C SER A 519 -9.42 -25.48 2.86
N ALA A 520 -9.32 -24.18 3.17
CA ALA A 520 -9.66 -23.13 2.24
C ALA A 520 -8.57 -23.00 1.16
N PRO A 521 -8.93 -22.64 -0.09
CA PRO A 521 -7.92 -22.27 -1.08
C PRO A 521 -7.17 -21.00 -0.68
N PRO A 522 -5.96 -20.76 -1.20
CA PRO A 522 -5.24 -19.51 -1.05
C PRO A 522 -6.07 -18.31 -1.56
N GLY A 523 -5.86 -17.14 -0.97
CA GLY A 523 -6.52 -15.91 -1.41
C GLY A 523 -5.94 -15.34 -2.71
N PRO A 524 -6.58 -14.28 -3.26
CA PRO A 524 -6.24 -13.73 -4.58
C PRO A 524 -4.84 -13.11 -4.67
N ALA A 525 -4.23 -12.70 -3.56
CA ALA A 525 -2.83 -12.26 -3.49
C ALA A 525 -1.82 -13.43 -3.55
N TYR A 526 -2.27 -14.67 -3.34
CA TYR A 526 -1.42 -15.85 -3.11
C TYR A 526 -1.47 -16.85 -4.26
N SER A 527 -2.59 -16.91 -5.00
CA SER A 527 -2.72 -17.72 -6.21
C SER A 527 -3.67 -17.08 -7.24
N PRO A 528 -3.36 -17.12 -8.55
CA PRO A 528 -4.16 -16.51 -9.61
C PRO A 528 -5.59 -17.04 -9.68
N GLN A 529 -6.54 -16.17 -9.33
CA GLN A 529 -7.97 -16.40 -9.39
C GLN A 529 -8.68 -15.08 -9.76
N THR A 530 -10.01 -15.07 -9.76
CA THR A 530 -10.79 -13.84 -9.97
C THR A 530 -10.39 -12.77 -8.94
N LEU A 531 -10.19 -11.53 -9.39
CA LEU A 531 -9.68 -10.37 -8.64
C LEU A 531 -8.19 -10.41 -8.24
N SER A 532 -7.41 -11.43 -8.59
CA SER A 532 -5.94 -11.39 -8.44
C SER A 532 -5.33 -10.27 -9.28
N LEU A 533 -4.33 -9.57 -8.72
CA LEU A 533 -3.52 -8.59 -9.45
C LEU A 533 -2.61 -9.32 -10.44
N LEU A 534 -2.63 -8.88 -11.70
CA LEU A 534 -1.96 -9.54 -12.83
C LEU A 534 -0.66 -8.84 -13.23
N LYS A 535 -0.64 -7.52 -13.22
CA LYS A 535 0.55 -6.70 -13.51
C LYS A 535 0.23 -5.25 -13.13
N TYR A 536 1.25 -4.40 -13.08
CA TYR A 536 1.06 -2.97 -13.25
C TYR A 536 1.97 -2.42 -14.34
N THR A 537 1.47 -1.40 -15.02
CA THR A 537 2.24 -0.55 -15.93
C THR A 537 2.45 0.78 -15.22
N GLN A 538 3.71 1.16 -15.04
CA GLN A 538 4.06 2.49 -14.55
C GLN A 538 4.28 3.43 -15.72
N TYR A 539 3.79 4.66 -15.58
CA TYR A 539 3.95 5.74 -16.54
C TYR A 539 4.67 6.90 -15.86
N TYR A 540 5.51 7.62 -16.60
CA TYR A 540 6.23 8.79 -16.10
C TYR A 540 6.34 9.91 -17.16
N ALA A 541 6.42 11.16 -16.71
CA ALA A 541 6.64 12.32 -17.55
C ALA A 541 8.07 12.85 -17.32
N ASN A 542 8.94 12.69 -18.32
CA ASN A 542 10.31 13.24 -18.26
C ASN A 542 10.27 14.77 -18.45
N ILE A 543 10.02 15.50 -17.36
CA ILE A 543 9.84 16.95 -17.40
C ILE A 543 11.11 17.70 -17.81
N THR A 544 12.33 17.18 -17.59
CA THR A 544 13.57 17.74 -18.18
C THR A 544 13.45 17.88 -19.71
N ASN A 545 12.95 16.82 -20.36
CA ASN A 545 12.80 16.75 -21.81
C ASN A 545 11.57 17.54 -22.30
N ILE A 546 10.48 17.57 -21.52
CA ILE A 546 9.22 18.24 -21.87
C ILE A 546 9.34 19.76 -21.69
N ASN A 547 9.80 20.25 -20.52
CA ASN A 547 10.03 21.67 -20.23
C ASN A 547 10.96 22.31 -21.27
N ASN A 548 11.98 21.55 -21.70
CA ASN A 548 12.77 21.84 -22.89
C ASN A 548 13.70 23.07 -22.79
N ASP A 549 13.94 23.56 -21.58
CA ASP A 549 14.65 24.82 -21.31
C ASP A 549 16.18 24.74 -21.51
N PHE A 550 16.80 23.58 -21.25
CA PHE A 550 18.28 23.42 -21.27
C PHE A 550 18.88 23.08 -22.65
N ARG A 551 18.31 23.62 -23.75
CA ARG A 551 18.85 23.37 -25.10
C ARG A 551 20.14 24.14 -25.35
N GLY A 552 21.25 23.41 -25.49
CA GLY A 552 22.53 23.96 -25.94
C GLY A 552 23.55 24.23 -24.84
N THR A 553 23.16 24.12 -23.56
CA THR A 553 24.12 23.86 -22.49
C THR A 553 24.66 22.45 -22.66
N SER A 554 25.99 22.29 -22.65
CA SER A 554 26.64 20.98 -22.64
C SER A 554 26.14 20.12 -21.48
N ARG A 555 26.35 18.79 -21.59
CA ARG A 555 26.40 17.90 -20.43
C ARG A 555 27.67 18.19 -19.61
N ASP A 556 27.78 19.41 -19.13
CA ASP A 556 28.70 19.73 -18.04
C ASP A 556 28.08 19.10 -16.80
N GLY A 557 28.75 18.08 -16.27
CA GLY A 557 28.34 17.38 -15.06
C GLY A 557 28.27 18.38 -13.92
N ALA A 558 27.06 18.83 -13.62
CA ALA A 558 26.79 19.38 -12.31
C ALA A 558 26.76 18.17 -11.38
N GLU A 559 27.75 18.09 -10.49
CA GLU A 559 27.72 17.14 -9.38
C GLU A 559 26.36 17.29 -8.70
N VAL A 560 25.53 16.24 -8.77
CA VAL A 560 24.29 16.23 -8.01
C VAL A 560 24.72 16.03 -6.56
N GLU A 561 24.73 17.13 -5.81
CA GLU A 561 25.02 17.12 -4.38
C GLU A 561 23.82 16.51 -3.61
N HIS A 562 23.52 15.24 -3.90
CA HIS A 562 22.84 14.33 -2.99
C HIS A 562 23.81 13.96 -1.86
N GLY A 563 24.18 14.98 -1.07
CA GLY A 563 24.88 14.76 0.19
C GLY A 563 24.04 13.84 1.07
N SER A 564 24.72 12.96 1.81
CA SER A 564 24.09 12.05 2.79
C SER A 564 23.34 12.77 3.92
N ASP A 565 23.42 14.09 3.99
CA ASP A 565 22.59 14.94 4.84
C ASP A 565 21.15 15.02 4.28
N VAL A 566 20.34 14.01 4.61
CA VAL A 566 18.89 13.95 4.37
C VAL A 566 18.16 15.20 4.92
N LEU A 567 18.80 15.94 5.83
CA LEU A 567 18.35 17.15 6.52
C LEU A 567 18.41 18.46 5.70
N LYS A 568 18.88 18.47 4.45
CA LYS A 568 19.09 19.71 3.67
C LYS A 568 18.16 19.82 2.46
N TRP A 569 17.64 21.04 2.25
CA TRP A 569 16.83 21.41 1.08
C TRP A 569 17.53 21.06 -0.24
N ARG A 570 16.83 20.37 -1.14
CA ARG A 570 17.32 20.00 -2.47
C ARG A 570 16.86 21.03 -3.51
N GLU A 571 17.83 21.70 -4.14
CA GLU A 571 17.57 22.66 -5.23
C GLU A 571 17.45 22.01 -6.62
N GLY A 572 17.52 20.67 -6.69
CA GLY A 572 17.49 19.89 -7.92
C GLY A 572 18.80 19.87 -8.71
N LYS A 573 18.91 18.90 -9.64
CA LYS A 573 20.07 18.69 -10.53
C LYS A 573 20.36 19.85 -11.51
N HIS A 574 19.54 20.89 -11.46
CA HIS A 574 19.67 22.12 -12.24
C HIS A 574 19.96 23.37 -11.39
N LYS A 575 20.27 23.17 -10.09
CA LYS A 575 20.74 24.18 -9.12
C LYS A 575 21.66 25.24 -9.76
N GLY A 576 21.36 26.51 -9.48
CA GLY A 576 22.13 27.66 -9.94
C GLY A 576 22.04 27.97 -11.45
N LYS A 577 21.48 27.08 -12.28
CA LYS A 577 21.32 27.32 -13.72
C LYS A 577 20.17 28.31 -13.96
N ARG A 578 20.32 29.15 -14.98
CA ARG A 578 19.28 30.07 -15.47
C ARG A 578 19.14 29.80 -16.97
N PRO A 579 18.24 28.90 -17.39
CA PRO A 579 18.10 28.58 -18.81
C PRO A 579 17.57 29.78 -19.61
N HIS A 580 16.75 30.61 -18.96
CA HIS A 580 16.04 31.72 -19.58
C HIS A 580 16.01 32.98 -18.70
N ASP A 581 15.82 34.13 -19.36
CA ASP A 581 15.48 35.39 -18.70
C ASP A 581 14.03 35.40 -18.22
N LYS A 582 13.73 36.23 -17.20
CA LYS A 582 12.40 36.25 -16.55
C LYS A 582 11.22 36.48 -17.50
N ASP A 583 11.44 37.22 -18.58
CA ASP A 583 10.39 37.56 -19.56
C ASP A 583 10.28 36.51 -20.70
N HIS A 584 10.96 35.37 -20.59
CA HIS A 584 10.89 34.31 -21.60
C HIS A 584 9.54 33.59 -21.58
N ALA A 585 8.86 33.54 -22.73
CA ALA A 585 7.67 32.71 -22.91
C ALA A 585 8.09 31.23 -23.09
N PRO A 586 7.69 30.30 -22.20
CA PRO A 586 8.12 28.90 -22.26
C PRO A 586 7.84 28.23 -23.60
N GLN A 587 8.75 27.35 -24.03
CA GLN A 587 8.62 26.56 -25.26
C GLN A 587 8.68 25.05 -24.97
N PRO A 588 7.74 24.52 -24.17
CA PRO A 588 7.70 23.10 -23.86
C PRO A 588 7.35 22.26 -25.10
N LYS A 589 7.75 21.00 -25.06
CA LYS A 589 7.23 19.97 -25.98
C LYS A 589 5.82 19.57 -25.55
N GLU A 590 5.16 18.80 -26.40
CA GLU A 590 3.90 18.13 -26.05
C GLU A 590 4.08 17.31 -24.76
N PHE A 591 3.29 17.65 -23.74
CA PHE A 591 3.28 16.92 -22.48
C PHE A 591 2.58 15.59 -22.67
N LYS A 592 3.24 14.52 -22.23
CA LYS A 592 2.67 13.18 -22.15
C LYS A 592 3.41 12.38 -21.09
N PHE A 593 2.71 11.47 -20.43
CA PHE A 593 3.39 10.37 -19.78
C PHE A 593 3.78 9.33 -20.83
N GLN A 594 4.94 8.72 -20.65
CA GLN A 594 5.40 7.58 -21.42
C GLN A 594 5.50 6.35 -20.50
N MET A 595 5.36 5.15 -21.06
CA MET A 595 5.54 3.91 -20.30
C MET A 595 6.96 3.87 -19.74
N HIS A 596 7.07 3.70 -18.41
CA HIS A 596 8.34 3.52 -17.70
C HIS A 596 8.73 2.03 -17.74
N TYR A 597 7.85 1.16 -17.25
CA TYR A 597 7.94 -0.29 -17.39
C TYR A 597 6.57 -0.94 -17.13
N ASP A 598 6.47 -2.20 -17.55
CA ASP A 598 5.39 -3.11 -17.18
C ASP A 598 6.02 -4.30 -16.45
N THR A 599 5.56 -4.61 -15.23
CA THR A 599 6.10 -5.72 -14.43
C THR A 599 6.20 -7.08 -15.14
N ARG A 600 5.33 -7.37 -16.10
CA ARG A 600 5.23 -8.69 -16.75
C ARG A 600 6.15 -8.84 -17.94
N ASP A 601 6.04 -7.93 -18.90
CA ASP A 601 6.80 -7.96 -20.14
C ASP A 601 8.19 -7.30 -20.01
N ASP A 602 8.58 -6.96 -18.77
CA ASP A 602 9.89 -6.37 -18.44
C ASP A 602 11.07 -7.28 -18.77
N ASP A 603 12.21 -6.69 -19.15
CA ASP A 603 13.43 -7.45 -19.38
C ASP A 603 14.11 -7.94 -18.08
N VAL A 604 13.85 -7.31 -16.93
CA VAL A 604 14.55 -7.63 -15.67
C VAL A 604 13.61 -8.30 -14.66
N TYR A 605 12.42 -7.74 -14.44
CA TYR A 605 11.47 -8.19 -13.44
C TYR A 605 10.77 -9.49 -13.85
N LYS A 606 10.26 -9.58 -15.08
CA LYS A 606 9.67 -10.81 -15.66
C LYS A 606 8.64 -11.48 -14.73
N LEU A 607 7.76 -10.68 -14.13
CA LEU A 607 6.75 -11.19 -13.19
C LEU A 607 5.56 -11.79 -13.97
N PRO A 608 5.27 -13.10 -13.86
CA PRO A 608 4.10 -13.68 -14.55
C PRO A 608 2.80 -13.05 -14.03
N ASP A 609 2.75 -12.75 -12.73
CA ASP A 609 1.67 -12.09 -12.01
C ASP A 609 2.23 -11.34 -10.77
N LEU A 610 1.35 -10.66 -10.03
CA LEU A 610 1.70 -9.97 -8.79
C LEU A 610 1.34 -10.80 -7.54
N THR A 611 1.38 -12.13 -7.64
CA THR A 611 1.17 -13.00 -6.47
C THR A 611 2.40 -13.06 -5.56
N MET A 612 2.20 -13.47 -4.30
CA MET A 612 3.30 -13.56 -3.33
C MET A 612 4.47 -14.45 -3.78
N PRO A 613 4.30 -15.63 -4.40
CA PRO A 613 5.42 -16.39 -4.97
C PRO A 613 6.26 -15.59 -5.98
N SER A 614 5.61 -14.86 -6.89
CA SER A 614 6.24 -14.03 -7.92
C SER A 614 7.01 -12.85 -7.31
N LEU A 615 6.40 -12.14 -6.36
CA LEU A 615 7.00 -10.99 -5.68
C LEU A 615 8.18 -11.39 -4.79
N VAL A 616 8.08 -12.49 -4.05
CA VAL A 616 9.17 -12.99 -3.20
C VAL A 616 10.34 -13.51 -4.06
N ASP A 617 10.10 -14.03 -5.27
CA ASP A 617 11.20 -14.36 -6.18
C ASP A 617 11.94 -13.11 -6.70
N LEU A 618 11.21 -12.04 -7.02
CA LEU A 618 11.83 -10.76 -7.42
C LEU A 618 12.63 -10.15 -6.27
N ALA A 619 12.06 -10.05 -5.07
CA ALA A 619 12.76 -9.59 -3.87
C ALA A 619 14.05 -10.40 -3.65
N ARG A 620 13.99 -11.74 -3.74
CA ARG A 620 15.15 -12.62 -3.62
C ARG A 620 16.19 -12.44 -4.76
N ARG A 621 15.77 -12.06 -5.97
CA ARG A 621 16.70 -11.72 -7.07
C ARG A 621 17.41 -10.39 -6.82
N ILE A 622 16.69 -9.41 -6.28
CA ILE A 622 17.25 -8.13 -5.83
C ILE A 622 18.25 -8.37 -4.68
N GLY A 623 17.89 -9.25 -3.72
CA GLY A 623 18.73 -9.64 -2.58
C GLY A 623 19.94 -10.56 -2.86
N ASP A 624 20.07 -11.21 -4.03
CA ASP A 624 21.29 -12.00 -4.41
C ASP A 624 22.47 -11.09 -4.84
N PHE A 625 22.52 -9.87 -4.27
CA PHE A 625 23.59 -8.89 -4.36
C PHE A 625 24.84 -9.35 -3.58
N LYS A 626 26.03 -8.97 -4.04
CA LYS A 626 27.31 -9.45 -3.46
C LYS A 626 28.35 -8.34 -3.37
N SER A 627 28.24 -7.54 -2.31
CA SER A 627 29.21 -6.50 -1.95
C SER A 627 30.64 -7.04 -1.91
N GLU A 628 31.58 -6.30 -2.49
CA GLU A 628 32.99 -6.68 -2.49
C GLU A 628 33.70 -6.49 -1.14
N LYS A 629 33.10 -5.75 -0.21
CA LYS A 629 33.73 -5.33 1.06
C LYS A 629 33.57 -6.32 2.23
N GLY A 630 32.83 -7.42 2.06
CA GLY A 630 32.48 -8.34 3.15
C GLY A 630 33.52 -9.43 3.50
N ASN A 631 34.76 -9.35 2.99
CA ASN A 631 35.71 -10.48 3.07
C ASN A 631 36.94 -10.24 3.98
N ASP A 632 37.02 -9.10 4.64
CA ASP A 632 37.97 -8.83 5.73
C ASP A 632 37.17 -8.45 6.99
N LEU A 633 37.53 -9.07 8.14
CA LEU A 633 36.93 -8.89 9.48
C LEU A 633 35.75 -9.81 9.91
N LEU A 634 35.87 -11.13 9.71
CA LEU A 634 35.53 -12.10 10.77
C LEU A 634 36.56 -13.25 10.80
N PRO A 635 37.11 -13.65 11.97
CA PRO A 635 37.97 -14.82 12.06
C PRO A 635 37.18 -16.10 11.79
N GLN A 636 37.67 -16.92 10.85
CA GLN A 636 37.11 -18.25 10.61
C GLN A 636 37.29 -19.14 11.85
N THR A 637 36.23 -19.34 12.62
CA THR A 637 36.14 -20.49 13.51
C THR A 637 35.87 -21.73 12.67
N ALA A 638 36.92 -22.52 12.48
CA ALA A 638 36.82 -23.80 11.79
C ALA A 638 36.02 -24.81 12.63
N ASP A 639 34.93 -25.34 12.09
CA ASP A 639 34.84 -26.78 11.89
C ASP A 639 33.76 -27.17 10.88
N GLU A 640 34.18 -27.81 9.79
CA GLU A 640 33.59 -29.05 9.25
C GLU A 640 34.53 -29.59 8.16
N ARG A 641 35.57 -30.32 8.60
CA ARG A 641 36.40 -31.14 7.72
C ARG A 641 35.76 -32.51 7.52
N HIS A 642 35.66 -32.94 6.27
CA HIS A 642 35.92 -34.29 5.75
C HIS A 642 35.62 -34.24 4.24
N ASP A 643 36.62 -34.28 3.36
CA ASP A 643 37.47 -35.42 2.97
C ASP A 643 36.89 -36.13 1.73
N ASP A 644 37.59 -35.94 0.61
CA ASP A 644 37.56 -36.80 -0.58
C ASP A 644 38.97 -36.74 -1.24
N GLU A 645 39.93 -37.37 -0.57
CA GLU A 645 41.14 -37.95 -1.19
C GLU A 645 40.80 -39.44 -1.45
N VAL A 646 41.14 -40.14 -2.52
CA VAL A 646 42.25 -40.07 -3.51
C VAL A 646 41.63 -40.48 -4.89
N ASP A 647 42.26 -40.36 -6.06
CA ASP A 647 43.51 -41.05 -6.43
C ASP A 647 44.17 -40.42 -7.68
N ALA A 648 45.49 -40.54 -7.78
CA ALA A 648 46.29 -39.81 -8.77
C ALA A 648 47.27 -40.72 -9.52
N GLU A 649 47.39 -40.60 -10.85
CA GLU A 649 48.54 -41.05 -11.68
C GLU A 649 48.37 -40.57 -13.14
N LYS A 650 49.39 -40.25 -13.97
CA LYS A 650 50.81 -39.90 -13.78
C LYS A 650 51.38 -39.42 -15.14
N LYS A 651 52.13 -38.29 -15.20
CA LYS A 651 53.43 -38.08 -15.94
C LYS A 651 53.69 -36.67 -16.49
N LYS A 652 55.00 -36.36 -16.52
CA LYS A 652 55.68 -35.08 -16.78
C LYS A 652 55.95 -34.81 -18.28
N LYS A 653 56.06 -33.53 -18.69
CA LYS A 653 57.33 -32.94 -19.24
C LYS A 653 57.25 -31.44 -19.59
N HIS A 654 58.42 -30.78 -19.56
CA HIS A 654 58.64 -29.34 -19.81
C HIS A 654 58.44 -28.91 -21.28
N LYS A 655 58.06 -27.63 -21.54
CA LYS A 655 59.01 -26.56 -21.98
C LYS A 655 58.38 -25.18 -22.29
N LYS A 656 59.23 -24.16 -22.11
CA LYS A 656 59.31 -22.83 -22.78
C LYS A 656 58.26 -21.75 -22.49
N LYS A 657 58.80 -20.64 -21.94
CA LYS A 657 58.28 -19.27 -22.04
C LYS A 657 57.94 -18.88 -23.50
N LYS A 658 56.86 -18.13 -23.67
CA LYS A 658 56.75 -17.08 -24.70
C LYS A 658 55.94 -15.91 -24.13
N HIS A 659 56.49 -14.71 -24.21
CA HIS A 659 55.76 -13.50 -23.83
C HIS A 659 54.67 -13.23 -24.87
N GLY A 660 53.41 -13.20 -24.42
CA GLY A 660 52.30 -12.60 -25.15
C GLY A 660 51.77 -11.44 -24.33
N LYS A 661 51.74 -10.23 -24.90
CA LYS A 661 51.09 -9.07 -24.29
C LYS A 661 49.58 -9.34 -24.24
N GLY A 662 49.09 -9.86 -23.11
CA GLY A 662 47.66 -9.89 -22.83
C GLY A 662 47.17 -8.46 -22.64
N LYS A 663 46.16 -8.06 -23.43
CA LYS A 663 45.40 -6.84 -23.17
C LYS A 663 44.85 -6.94 -21.74
N HIS A 664 44.95 -5.87 -20.95
CA HIS A 664 44.09 -5.70 -19.78
C HIS A 664 42.65 -5.50 -20.28
N GLY A 665 41.97 -6.62 -20.53
CA GLY A 665 40.53 -6.61 -20.59
C GLY A 665 40.03 -6.33 -19.18
N SER A 666 39.44 -5.15 -18.98
CA SER A 666 38.55 -4.93 -17.85
C SER A 666 37.58 -6.10 -17.79
N LYS A 667 37.65 -6.90 -16.72
CA LYS A 667 36.55 -7.77 -16.37
C LYS A 667 35.47 -6.85 -15.83
N HIS A 668 34.61 -6.35 -16.71
CA HIS A 668 33.35 -5.77 -16.28
C HIS A 668 32.67 -6.81 -15.37
N ARG A 669 32.55 -6.45 -14.10
CA ARG A 669 32.02 -7.32 -13.05
C ARG A 669 30.53 -7.51 -13.29
N LYS A 670 29.99 -8.63 -12.82
CA LYS A 670 28.55 -8.89 -12.94
C LYS A 670 27.81 -8.10 -11.86
N GLN A 671 27.43 -6.88 -12.24
CA GLN A 671 26.39 -6.08 -11.60
C GLN A 671 25.15 -6.95 -11.32
N ASN A 672 24.53 -6.81 -10.15
CA ASN A 672 23.19 -7.35 -9.92
C ASN A 672 22.17 -6.46 -10.67
N GLU A 673 21.89 -6.87 -11.91
CA GLU A 673 20.93 -6.23 -12.82
C GLU A 673 19.56 -5.98 -12.17
N ALA A 674 19.08 -6.88 -11.30
CA ALA A 674 17.80 -6.72 -10.60
C ALA A 674 17.86 -5.63 -9.53
N TRP A 675 18.93 -5.57 -8.73
CA TRP A 675 19.15 -4.52 -7.73
C TRP A 675 19.30 -3.15 -8.38
N TYR A 676 20.20 -3.02 -9.36
CA TYR A 676 20.43 -1.77 -10.07
C TYR A 676 19.15 -1.26 -10.74
N THR A 677 18.37 -2.16 -11.36
CA THR A 677 17.08 -1.79 -11.97
C THR A 677 16.04 -1.39 -10.93
N PHE A 678 16.03 -2.01 -9.76
CA PHE A 678 15.14 -1.64 -8.65
C PHE A 678 15.44 -0.24 -8.11
N VAL A 679 16.70 0.08 -7.80
CA VAL A 679 17.10 1.42 -7.35
C VAL A 679 16.80 2.48 -8.41
N ARG A 680 17.20 2.25 -9.66
CA ARG A 680 16.94 3.18 -10.77
C ARG A 680 15.45 3.48 -10.97
N ARG A 681 14.58 2.48 -10.75
CA ARG A 681 13.12 2.63 -10.81
C ARG A 681 12.55 3.36 -9.61
N ALA A 682 13.05 3.09 -8.40
CA ALA A 682 12.63 3.76 -7.18
C ALA A 682 12.77 5.29 -7.26
N PHE A 683 13.86 5.76 -7.86
CA PHE A 683 14.11 7.18 -8.13
C PHE A 683 13.55 7.65 -9.51
N VAL A 684 12.65 6.87 -10.11
CA VAL A 684 11.95 7.18 -11.38
C VAL A 684 12.88 7.71 -12.49
N GLU A 685 14.03 7.05 -12.71
CA GLU A 685 15.02 7.41 -13.73
C GLU A 685 15.68 8.81 -13.56
N THR A 686 15.67 9.41 -12.36
CA THR A 686 16.32 10.72 -12.13
C THR A 686 17.76 10.66 -11.63
N MET A 687 18.20 9.55 -11.03
CA MET A 687 19.60 9.34 -10.65
C MET A 687 20.46 8.89 -11.83
N ASP A 688 21.68 9.41 -11.91
CA ASP A 688 22.63 8.98 -12.95
C ASP A 688 23.30 7.64 -12.56
N PRO A 689 23.74 6.81 -13.55
CA PRO A 689 24.31 5.48 -13.29
C PRO A 689 25.52 5.46 -12.34
N GLU A 690 26.33 6.53 -12.37
CA GLU A 690 27.54 6.67 -11.55
C GLU A 690 27.18 6.95 -10.07
N GLU A 691 26.11 7.72 -9.82
CA GLU A 691 25.57 7.98 -8.48
C GLU A 691 24.96 6.71 -7.87
N ILE A 692 24.25 5.92 -8.67
CA ILE A 692 23.71 4.62 -8.24
C ILE A 692 24.85 3.66 -7.85
N GLU A 693 25.93 3.63 -8.63
CA GLU A 693 27.14 2.86 -8.32
C GLU A 693 27.79 3.32 -7.01
N GLU A 694 27.93 4.64 -6.79
CA GLU A 694 28.55 5.19 -5.60
C GLU A 694 27.72 4.95 -4.32
N GLN A 695 26.41 5.18 -4.36
CA GLN A 695 25.54 5.08 -3.19
C GLN A 695 25.08 3.64 -2.89
N PHE A 696 24.84 2.81 -3.92
CA PHE A 696 24.16 1.51 -3.75
C PHE A 696 24.98 0.27 -4.19
N GLY A 697 26.06 0.46 -4.96
CA GLY A 697 27.01 -0.58 -5.38
C GLY A 697 26.54 -1.51 -6.52
N HIS A 698 27.45 -2.41 -6.94
CA HIS A 698 27.31 -3.37 -8.06
C HIS A 698 26.89 -4.79 -7.68
#